data_AF-A0A6A6RFD3-F1
#
_entry.id   AF-A0A6A6RFD3-F1
#
_cell.length_a   1.000
_cell.length_b   1.000
_cell.length_c   1.000
_cell.angle_alpha   90.00
_cell.angle_beta   90.00
_cell.angle_gamma   90.00
#
_symmetry.space_group_name_H-M   'P 1'
#
loop_
_entity.id
_entity.type
_entity.pdbx_description
1 polymer ?
#
loop_
_entity_poly.entity_id
_entity_poly.type
_entity_poly.pdbx_seq_one_letter_code
_entity_poly.pdbx_strand_id
1 'polypeptide(L)'
;MDPRTWLSDLTPYFLYLLFISTIGPLLFGFHLAELNAPEDVIRCKKTSIVATGAELPQCIPMNPTEWGLIGSIFTLGGLVGALCAGPFSSRYGRLRGMQFTTVFFAIGPIFEAAAPNIGVMAVGRFISGIGAGASVVVVPIYVSEVSPPAEKGFFGSFTQVMVNVGILVAQVLGYFLSRGQYWRIILAAGGVIGALQTLGLLLGGVESPKWLADQGNPSKAKKILRKIRGDKFDLEEEVSGWGVESSSDMEDEEETLLHNEDRMSHHSDASISKRDLAKKEVLGLLQVIRHPQYHKAAIAVMMVMLAQQLCGINSIVMYGVSLLSDLLKSNSALLNLAVSAINIVVTAGCAPLVDKLGRKTCLLASIAGMGINSLLLAIGIINQVPILSAVAVLLFVSSFGLGLGPVPFILSSELVGPEAVGATQSLALAANWIATFVVAQFFPLASEKLHGKVYFIFAGLAAFFWIFTAWYVPETKGKKTLDEVWVAMPELPAHASPAFNPIYSPQAKSPSRQSFDFNLTHTGPTGHEHAHASAHEPPPSLISPAFTPPATPGNSTPNPIPRSVAVDTSLTSDAPPPNLLNTLPIVECEVRARIPTVAGQEMFLHVYSNNVDKKDHLAIVFGNHIRSKSLDAERPGETEYARMTRGAYVGRLYPGRTTSRVDQIRQGEGVAPRKADSPSFPSIPASAANGVAPKRVPAESGVQTVNPADVPPLIRIHSECYTGETVWSARCDCGEQLEEAARLMALDSVSPSGGAIIYLRQEGRGIGLSEKLKAYNLQDLGNDTYEANLLLRHPADARSYGLATAILMDLGLGGEKGIRLLTNNPDKILAVEGPNREVVVKERVAMVPLAWKTNGKMGINSEEVEKYLSTKIEKFKHLLDAR
;
A
#
# COMPACT_ATOMS: atom_id res chain seq x y z
N MET A 1 16.29 -21.88 -0.50
CA MET A 1 15.90 -22.27 0.87
C MET A 1 15.76 -23.77 0.92
N ASP A 2 16.30 -24.39 1.97
CA ASP A 2 16.34 -25.84 2.13
C ASP A 2 15.00 -26.31 2.73
N PRO A 3 14.17 -27.09 2.00
CA PRO A 3 12.80 -27.44 2.41
C PRO A 3 12.71 -28.19 3.74
N ARG A 4 13.83 -28.67 4.28
CA ARG A 4 13.90 -29.40 5.56
C ARG A 4 13.85 -28.51 6.81
N THR A 5 14.12 -27.21 6.68
CA THR A 5 14.28 -26.31 7.84
C THR A 5 13.00 -25.66 8.33
N TRP A 6 12.00 -25.44 7.47
CA TRP A 6 10.72 -24.85 7.88
C TRP A 6 9.68 -25.90 8.30
N LEU A 7 9.82 -27.14 7.82
CA LEU A 7 8.97 -28.27 8.23
C LEU A 7 9.11 -28.59 9.72
N SER A 8 10.28 -28.33 10.32
CA SER A 8 10.50 -28.51 11.77
C SER A 8 9.80 -27.47 12.63
N ASP A 9 9.37 -26.34 12.03
CA ASP A 9 8.73 -25.23 12.74
C ASP A 9 7.20 -25.30 12.68
N LEU A 10 6.63 -26.31 12.01
CA LEU A 10 5.19 -26.53 11.95
C LEU A 10 4.68 -27.30 13.17
N THR A 11 3.70 -26.74 13.87
CA THR A 11 3.03 -27.47 14.96
C THR A 11 2.03 -28.49 14.42
N PRO A 12 1.83 -29.63 15.11
CA PRO A 12 0.75 -30.57 14.79
C PRO A 12 -0.63 -29.91 14.80
N TYR A 13 -0.80 -28.90 15.67
CA TYR A 13 -2.05 -28.17 15.77
C TYR A 13 -2.32 -27.30 14.54
N PHE A 14 -1.30 -26.64 13.98
CA PHE A 14 -1.43 -25.93 12.72
C PHE A 14 -1.84 -26.88 11.57
N LEU A 15 -1.22 -28.06 11.48
CA LEU A 15 -1.59 -29.05 10.46
C LEU A 15 -3.03 -29.54 10.61
N TYR A 16 -3.49 -29.73 11.84
CA TYR A 16 -4.88 -30.04 12.14
C TYR A 16 -5.84 -28.94 11.65
N LEU A 17 -5.55 -27.67 11.93
CA LEU A 17 -6.36 -26.54 11.48
C LEU A 17 -6.39 -26.40 9.96
N LEU A 18 -5.23 -26.58 9.31
CA LEU A 18 -5.13 -26.56 7.85
C LEU A 18 -5.98 -27.68 7.25
N PHE A 19 -5.86 -28.91 7.75
CA PHE A 19 -6.63 -30.04 7.25
C PHE A 19 -8.14 -29.84 7.44
N ILE A 20 -8.59 -29.48 8.65
CA ILE A 20 -10.03 -29.38 8.94
C ILE A 20 -10.70 -28.21 8.20
N SER A 21 -10.00 -27.08 8.06
CA SER A 21 -10.52 -25.94 7.31
C SER A 21 -10.64 -26.27 5.82
N THR A 22 -9.66 -26.99 5.26
CA THR A 22 -9.63 -27.35 3.83
C THR A 22 -10.55 -28.51 3.43
N ILE A 23 -11.25 -29.17 4.37
CA ILE A 23 -12.36 -30.07 4.03
C ILE A 23 -13.47 -29.33 3.26
N GLY A 24 -13.65 -28.03 3.49
CA GLY A 24 -14.62 -27.22 2.76
C GLY A 24 -14.33 -27.14 1.25
N PRO A 25 -13.13 -26.70 0.82
CA PRO A 25 -12.65 -26.83 -0.56
C PRO A 25 -12.74 -28.26 -1.12
N LEU A 26 -12.46 -29.28 -0.31
CA LEU A 26 -12.66 -30.68 -0.72
C LEU A 26 -14.12 -30.96 -1.05
N LEU A 27 -15.06 -30.53 -0.21
CA LEU A 27 -16.50 -30.69 -0.48
C LEU A 27 -16.96 -29.91 -1.72
N PHE A 28 -16.39 -28.73 -1.99
CA PHE A 28 -16.63 -28.03 -3.24
C PHE A 28 -16.21 -28.87 -4.45
N GLY A 29 -15.01 -29.44 -4.44
CA GLY A 29 -14.54 -30.33 -5.51
C GLY A 29 -15.36 -31.62 -5.62
N PHE A 30 -15.77 -32.18 -4.48
CA PHE A 30 -16.62 -33.37 -4.42
C PHE A 30 -17.96 -33.10 -5.13
N HIS A 31 -18.70 -32.07 -4.72
CA HIS A 31 -20.00 -31.73 -5.30
C HIS A 31 -19.91 -31.29 -6.77
N LEU A 32 -18.77 -30.77 -7.19
CA LEU A 32 -18.54 -30.44 -8.60
C LEU A 32 -18.47 -31.69 -9.48
N ALA A 33 -17.97 -32.83 -8.97
CA ALA A 33 -17.70 -34.04 -9.74
C ALA A 33 -18.64 -35.23 -9.44
N GLU A 34 -19.40 -35.20 -8.35
CA GLU A 34 -20.21 -36.33 -7.85
C GLU A 34 -21.23 -36.88 -8.87
N LEU A 35 -21.74 -36.04 -9.78
CA LEU A 35 -22.71 -36.44 -10.79
C LEU A 35 -22.09 -37.03 -12.07
N ASN A 36 -20.79 -36.86 -12.28
CA ASN A 36 -20.13 -37.20 -13.56
C ASN A 36 -20.17 -38.72 -13.85
N ALA A 37 -19.69 -39.54 -12.92
CA ALA A 37 -19.67 -40.99 -13.09
C ALA A 37 -21.06 -41.67 -13.05
N PRO A 38 -21.99 -41.30 -12.12
CA PRO A 38 -23.30 -41.93 -12.05
C PRO A 38 -24.34 -41.39 -13.04
N GLU A 39 -23.98 -40.49 -13.97
CA GLU A 39 -24.91 -39.86 -14.93
C GLU A 39 -25.87 -40.88 -15.59
N ASP A 40 -25.32 -41.92 -16.21
CA ASP A 40 -26.12 -42.92 -16.93
C ASP A 40 -27.11 -43.68 -16.03
N VAL A 41 -26.75 -43.85 -14.76
CA VAL A 41 -27.58 -44.58 -13.78
C VAL A 41 -28.66 -43.66 -13.24
N ILE A 42 -28.32 -42.41 -12.90
CA ILE A 42 -29.28 -41.42 -12.40
C ILE A 42 -30.31 -41.11 -13.48
N ARG A 43 -29.92 -40.95 -14.75
CA ARG A 43 -30.81 -40.60 -15.87
C ARG A 43 -31.58 -41.78 -16.49
N CYS A 44 -31.57 -42.95 -15.87
CA CYS A 44 -32.22 -44.16 -16.38
C CYS A 44 -31.69 -44.69 -17.74
N LYS A 45 -30.49 -44.31 -18.19
CA LYS A 45 -29.91 -44.84 -19.44
C LYS A 45 -29.45 -46.30 -19.31
N LYS A 46 -28.95 -46.69 -18.13
CA LYS A 46 -28.59 -48.08 -17.82
C LYS A 46 -29.67 -48.71 -16.94
N THR A 47 -30.59 -49.47 -17.54
CA THR A 47 -31.58 -50.26 -16.80
C THR A 47 -30.89 -51.39 -16.03
N SER A 48 -30.72 -51.24 -14.72
CA SER A 48 -30.39 -52.38 -13.85
C SER A 48 -31.72 -52.99 -13.38
N ILE A 49 -32.05 -54.18 -13.89
CA ILE A 49 -33.28 -54.92 -13.57
C ILE A 49 -33.12 -55.52 -12.16
N VAL A 50 -33.25 -54.71 -11.12
CA VAL A 50 -33.45 -55.23 -9.75
C VAL A 50 -34.38 -54.27 -9.02
N ALA A 51 -35.67 -54.56 -9.09
CA ALA A 51 -36.66 -53.97 -8.21
C ALA A 51 -36.45 -54.54 -6.81
N THR A 52 -35.65 -53.88 -5.99
CA THR A 52 -35.70 -54.06 -4.54
C THR A 52 -36.62 -52.99 -3.96
N GLY A 53 -37.53 -53.43 -3.08
CA GLY A 53 -38.63 -52.63 -2.51
C GLY A 53 -38.20 -51.50 -1.57
N ALA A 54 -37.43 -50.55 -2.09
CA ALA A 54 -37.24 -49.24 -1.45
C ALA A 54 -38.34 -48.29 -1.94
N GLU A 55 -38.90 -47.49 -1.03
CA GLU A 55 -39.93 -46.48 -1.33
C GLU A 55 -39.44 -45.37 -2.29
N LEU A 56 -38.13 -45.30 -2.55
CA LEU A 56 -37.51 -44.31 -3.44
C LEU A 56 -37.22 -44.86 -4.84
N PRO A 57 -37.39 -44.05 -5.91
CA PRO A 57 -37.21 -44.52 -7.27
C PRO A 57 -35.74 -44.87 -7.57
N GLN A 58 -35.55 -46.07 -8.13
CA GLN A 58 -34.69 -46.35 -9.28
C GLN A 58 -33.57 -45.35 -9.62
N CYS A 59 -34.01 -44.49 -10.52
CA CYS A 59 -33.35 -43.48 -11.28
C CYS A 59 -34.40 -42.40 -11.53
N ILE A 60 -34.00 -41.21 -11.96
CA ILE A 60 -34.88 -40.08 -12.22
C ILE A 60 -34.84 -39.81 -13.73
N PRO A 61 -35.95 -39.99 -14.47
CA PRO A 61 -35.95 -39.75 -15.91
C PRO A 61 -35.68 -38.28 -16.20
N MET A 62 -34.63 -37.99 -16.98
CA MET A 62 -34.16 -36.64 -17.28
C MET A 62 -33.60 -36.51 -18.70
N ASN A 63 -34.01 -35.46 -19.41
CA ASN A 63 -33.41 -35.05 -20.68
C ASN A 63 -32.06 -34.31 -20.46
N PRO A 64 -31.23 -34.08 -21.51
CA PRO A 64 -29.94 -33.40 -21.36
C PRO A 64 -30.03 -31.98 -20.80
N THR A 65 -31.12 -31.26 -21.05
CA THR A 65 -31.33 -29.89 -20.57
C THR A 65 -31.63 -29.88 -19.07
N GLU A 66 -32.46 -30.81 -18.60
CA GLU A 66 -32.75 -31.03 -17.18
C GLU A 66 -31.52 -31.50 -16.42
N TRP A 67 -30.70 -32.38 -17.01
CA TRP A 67 -29.41 -32.77 -16.43
C TRP A 67 -28.45 -31.59 -16.31
N GLY A 68 -28.36 -30.77 -17.37
CA GLY A 68 -27.62 -29.50 -17.36
C GLY A 68 -28.08 -28.57 -16.23
N LEU A 69 -29.41 -28.48 -16.00
CA LEU A 69 -29.99 -27.69 -14.91
C LEU A 69 -29.59 -28.20 -13.51
N ILE A 70 -29.60 -29.52 -13.29
CA ILE A 70 -29.14 -30.12 -12.02
C ILE A 70 -27.64 -29.89 -11.81
N GLY A 71 -26.86 -29.87 -12.89
CA GLY A 71 -25.45 -29.46 -12.89
C GLY A 71 -25.27 -27.99 -12.51
N SER A 72 -26.00 -27.11 -13.16
CA SER A 72 -25.81 -25.66 -13.09
C SER A 72 -26.45 -25.02 -11.85
N ILE A 73 -27.53 -25.57 -11.28
CA ILE A 73 -28.18 -25.01 -10.09
C ILE A 73 -27.26 -24.99 -8.86
N PHE A 74 -26.34 -25.96 -8.76
CA PHE A 74 -25.26 -25.97 -7.77
C PHE A 74 -24.40 -24.71 -7.86
N THR A 75 -24.06 -24.30 -9.08
CA THR A 75 -23.23 -23.11 -9.32
C THR A 75 -23.97 -21.81 -9.01
N LEU A 76 -25.29 -21.77 -9.18
CA LEU A 76 -26.14 -20.63 -8.78
C LEU A 76 -26.21 -20.51 -7.25
N GLY A 77 -26.35 -21.63 -6.54
CA GLY A 77 -26.19 -21.67 -5.09
C GLY A 77 -24.81 -21.18 -4.66
N GLY A 78 -23.77 -21.61 -5.37
CA GLY A 78 -22.38 -21.15 -5.20
C GLY A 78 -22.21 -19.64 -5.31
N LEU A 79 -22.83 -19.01 -6.32
CA LEU A 79 -22.83 -17.57 -6.47
C LEU A 79 -23.45 -16.85 -5.25
N VAL A 80 -24.61 -17.31 -4.79
CA VAL A 80 -25.29 -16.75 -3.60
C VAL A 80 -24.42 -16.91 -2.36
N GLY A 81 -23.86 -18.10 -2.13
CA GLY A 81 -22.97 -18.39 -1.03
C GLY A 81 -21.73 -17.50 -1.03
N ALA A 82 -21.08 -17.35 -2.19
CA ALA A 82 -19.87 -16.55 -2.32
C ALA A 82 -20.11 -15.05 -2.05
N LEU A 83 -21.20 -14.49 -2.58
CA LEU A 83 -21.55 -13.08 -2.37
C LEU A 83 -21.89 -12.75 -0.91
N CYS A 84 -22.52 -13.69 -0.19
CA CYS A 84 -22.91 -13.49 1.21
C CYS A 84 -21.76 -13.75 2.20
N ALA A 85 -20.82 -14.63 1.86
CA ALA A 85 -19.79 -15.12 2.77
C ALA A 85 -18.74 -14.08 3.17
N GLY A 86 -18.37 -13.16 2.27
CA GLY A 86 -17.41 -12.09 2.55
C GLY A 86 -17.85 -11.16 3.69
N PRO A 87 -19.02 -10.49 3.56
CA PRO A 87 -19.57 -9.66 4.63
C PRO A 87 -19.83 -10.43 5.92
N PHE A 88 -20.36 -11.66 5.82
CA PHE A 88 -20.65 -12.49 6.97
C PHE A 88 -19.40 -12.85 7.78
N SER A 89 -18.37 -13.37 7.11
CA SER A 89 -17.10 -13.77 7.76
C SER A 89 -16.32 -12.58 8.32
N SER A 90 -16.51 -11.38 7.78
CA SER A 90 -15.90 -10.15 8.30
C SER A 90 -16.59 -9.66 9.57
N ARG A 91 -17.92 -9.80 9.66
CA ARG A 91 -18.69 -9.35 10.82
C ARG A 91 -18.70 -10.36 11.98
N TYR A 92 -18.80 -11.65 11.67
CA TYR A 92 -19.03 -12.70 12.69
C TYR A 92 -17.82 -13.59 12.97
N GLY A 93 -16.73 -13.43 12.21
CA GLY A 93 -15.50 -14.22 12.32
C GLY A 93 -15.37 -15.30 11.22
N ARG A 94 -14.14 -15.75 10.98
CA ARG A 94 -13.81 -16.76 9.97
C ARG A 94 -14.27 -18.15 10.41
N LEU A 95 -14.08 -18.49 11.69
CA LEU A 95 -14.49 -19.80 12.24
C LEU A 95 -15.99 -19.99 12.12
N ARG A 96 -16.78 -18.98 12.53
CA ARG A 96 -18.24 -19.02 12.40
C ARG A 96 -18.67 -19.06 10.93
N GLY A 97 -17.95 -18.36 10.05
CA GLY A 97 -18.13 -18.46 8.60
C GLY A 97 -18.01 -19.90 8.12
N MET A 98 -16.94 -20.60 8.50
CA MET A 98 -16.74 -22.01 8.14
C MET A 98 -17.81 -22.93 8.75
N GLN A 99 -18.15 -22.77 10.03
CA GLN A 99 -19.21 -23.56 10.68
C GLN A 99 -20.58 -23.38 9.99
N PHE A 100 -20.89 -22.17 9.51
CA PHE A 100 -22.11 -21.93 8.75
C PHE A 100 -22.12 -22.72 7.44
N THR A 101 -20.98 -22.83 6.75
CA THR A 101 -20.90 -23.63 5.50
C THR A 101 -21.20 -25.11 5.73
N THR A 102 -20.83 -25.67 6.89
CA THR A 102 -21.04 -27.09 7.16
C THR A 102 -22.50 -27.46 7.35
N VAL A 103 -23.35 -26.49 7.75
CA VAL A 103 -24.81 -26.69 7.80
C VAL A 103 -25.36 -27.01 6.41
N PHE A 104 -24.92 -26.28 5.39
CA PHE A 104 -25.32 -26.54 4.01
C PHE A 104 -24.76 -27.84 3.47
N PHE A 105 -23.50 -28.15 3.80
CA PHE A 105 -22.89 -29.43 3.45
C PHE A 105 -23.49 -30.62 4.18
N ALA A 106 -24.22 -30.42 5.28
CA ALA A 106 -24.99 -31.50 5.92
C ALA A 106 -26.38 -31.63 5.28
N ILE A 107 -27.10 -30.51 5.09
CA ILE A 107 -28.49 -30.52 4.63
C ILE A 107 -28.60 -30.85 3.15
N GLY A 108 -27.80 -30.24 2.28
CA GLY A 108 -27.88 -30.41 0.83
C GLY A 108 -27.75 -31.88 0.40
N PRO A 109 -26.70 -32.60 0.85
CA PRO A 109 -26.52 -34.02 0.54
C PRO A 109 -27.65 -34.94 1.02
N ILE A 110 -28.34 -34.59 2.11
CA ILE A 110 -29.52 -35.35 2.56
C ILE A 110 -30.65 -35.25 1.53
N PHE A 111 -30.93 -34.05 1.03
CA PHE A 111 -31.94 -33.83 -0.01
C PHE A 111 -31.55 -34.54 -1.32
N GLU A 112 -30.27 -34.48 -1.70
CA GLU A 112 -29.75 -35.13 -2.89
C GLU A 112 -29.86 -36.66 -2.82
N ALA A 113 -29.41 -37.26 -1.72
CA ALA A 113 -29.46 -38.70 -1.51
C ALA A 113 -30.90 -39.22 -1.39
N ALA A 114 -31.82 -38.43 -0.81
CA ALA A 114 -33.22 -38.80 -0.64
C ALA A 114 -34.12 -38.40 -1.82
N ALA A 115 -33.59 -37.80 -2.89
CA ALA A 115 -34.40 -37.21 -3.96
C ALA A 115 -35.27 -38.25 -4.72
N PRO A 116 -36.61 -38.09 -4.75
CA PRO A 116 -37.49 -38.91 -5.58
C PRO A 116 -37.73 -38.29 -6.97
N ASN A 117 -37.43 -37.01 -7.15
CA ASN A 117 -37.68 -36.27 -8.39
C ASN A 117 -36.63 -35.17 -8.62
N ILE A 118 -36.69 -34.56 -9.81
CA ILE A 118 -35.78 -33.50 -10.26
C ILE A 118 -35.80 -32.30 -9.28
N GLY A 119 -36.98 -31.91 -8.77
CA GLY A 119 -37.12 -30.75 -7.90
C GLY A 119 -36.38 -30.88 -6.57
N VAL A 120 -36.54 -32.02 -5.89
CA VAL A 120 -35.83 -32.29 -4.62
C VAL A 120 -34.32 -32.36 -4.85
N MET A 121 -33.88 -32.99 -5.95
CA MET A 121 -32.48 -33.01 -6.33
C MET A 121 -31.92 -31.60 -6.60
N ALA A 122 -32.68 -30.76 -7.30
CA ALA A 122 -32.30 -29.37 -7.57
C ALA A 122 -32.16 -28.54 -6.29
N VAL A 123 -33.09 -28.71 -5.34
CA VAL A 123 -33.04 -28.03 -4.03
C VAL A 123 -31.80 -28.47 -3.24
N GLY A 124 -31.54 -29.77 -3.17
CA GLY A 124 -30.34 -30.29 -2.50
C GLY A 124 -29.07 -29.72 -3.11
N ARG A 125 -28.96 -29.74 -4.44
CA ARG A 125 -27.81 -29.20 -5.18
C ARG A 125 -27.63 -27.70 -4.99
N PHE A 126 -28.73 -26.93 -4.95
CA PHE A 126 -28.69 -25.51 -4.65
C PHE A 126 -28.17 -25.23 -3.23
N ILE A 127 -28.64 -25.98 -2.23
CA ILE A 127 -28.19 -25.88 -0.83
C ILE A 127 -26.70 -26.24 -0.71
N SER A 128 -26.27 -27.39 -1.27
CA SER A 128 -24.87 -27.79 -1.33
C SER A 128 -24.01 -26.72 -2.02
N GLY A 129 -24.57 -26.09 -3.07
CA GLY A 129 -23.99 -24.95 -3.77
C GLY A 129 -23.70 -23.77 -2.86
N ILE A 130 -24.66 -23.35 -2.03
CA ILE A 130 -24.47 -22.23 -1.08
C ILE A 130 -23.30 -22.51 -0.14
N GLY A 131 -23.24 -23.73 0.41
CA GLY A 131 -22.13 -24.16 1.28
C GLY A 131 -20.78 -24.11 0.55
N ALA A 132 -20.73 -24.65 -0.66
CA ALA A 132 -19.53 -24.68 -1.48
C ALA A 132 -19.04 -23.28 -1.87
N GLY A 133 -19.94 -22.42 -2.31
CA GLY A 133 -19.67 -21.02 -2.65
C GLY A 133 -19.13 -20.21 -1.48
N ALA A 134 -19.75 -20.35 -0.31
CA ALA A 134 -19.27 -19.70 0.89
C ALA A 134 -17.91 -20.25 1.33
N SER A 135 -17.68 -21.56 1.19
CA SER A 135 -16.45 -22.21 1.62
C SER A 135 -15.22 -21.74 0.82
N VAL A 136 -15.33 -21.64 -0.51
CA VAL A 136 -14.23 -21.17 -1.38
C VAL A 136 -13.91 -19.69 -1.19
N VAL A 137 -14.74 -18.93 -0.47
CA VAL A 137 -14.44 -17.56 -0.04
C VAL A 137 -13.76 -17.55 1.33
N VAL A 138 -14.37 -18.19 2.33
CA VAL A 138 -13.93 -18.07 3.73
C VAL A 138 -12.64 -18.85 4.01
N VAL A 139 -12.50 -20.05 3.44
CA VAL A 139 -11.39 -20.95 3.77
C VAL A 139 -10.05 -20.43 3.29
N PRO A 140 -9.88 -19.93 2.05
CA PRO A 140 -8.59 -19.35 1.63
C PRO A 140 -8.17 -18.16 2.48
N ILE A 141 -9.12 -17.31 2.90
CA ILE A 141 -8.86 -16.18 3.80
C ILE A 141 -8.35 -16.72 5.14
N TYR A 142 -9.07 -17.67 5.75
CA TYR A 142 -8.67 -18.27 7.02
C TYR A 142 -7.29 -18.93 6.96
N VAL A 143 -7.01 -19.72 5.91
CA VAL A 143 -5.70 -20.34 5.72
C VAL A 143 -4.61 -19.27 5.62
N SER A 144 -4.83 -18.20 4.84
CA SER A 144 -3.85 -17.11 4.72
C SER A 144 -3.60 -16.33 6.01
N GLU A 145 -4.58 -16.25 6.92
CA GLU A 145 -4.50 -15.56 8.20
C GLU A 145 -3.85 -16.44 9.30
N VAL A 146 -3.87 -17.76 9.14
CA VAL A 146 -3.30 -18.75 10.08
C VAL A 146 -1.91 -19.23 9.64
N SER A 147 -1.60 -19.19 8.34
CA SER A 147 -0.32 -19.61 7.79
C SER A 147 0.84 -18.68 8.14
N PRO A 148 2.07 -19.21 8.31
CA PRO A 148 3.28 -18.40 8.51
C PRO A 148 3.49 -17.38 7.38
N PRO A 149 3.92 -16.14 7.66
CA PRO A 149 4.06 -15.08 6.67
C PRO A 149 4.91 -15.44 5.45
N ALA A 150 6.01 -16.16 5.65
CA ALA A 150 6.93 -16.56 4.57
C ALA A 150 6.33 -17.58 3.59
N GLU A 151 5.41 -18.43 4.05
CA GLU A 151 4.91 -19.61 3.30
C GLU A 151 3.41 -19.50 2.95
N LYS A 152 2.84 -18.28 2.99
CA LYS A 152 1.42 -18.04 2.69
C LYS A 152 1.01 -18.53 1.30
N GLY A 153 1.88 -18.37 0.30
CA GLY A 153 1.63 -18.84 -1.06
C GLY A 153 1.54 -20.36 -1.15
N PHE A 154 2.50 -21.07 -0.54
CA PHE A 154 2.51 -22.53 -0.49
C PHE A 154 1.27 -23.08 0.21
N PHE A 155 0.93 -22.61 1.41
CA PHE A 155 -0.25 -23.10 2.13
C PHE A 155 -1.57 -22.65 1.50
N GLY A 156 -1.61 -21.49 0.86
CA GLY A 156 -2.76 -21.05 0.08
C GLY A 156 -3.10 -22.03 -1.05
N SER A 157 -2.09 -22.60 -1.71
CA SER A 157 -2.27 -23.61 -2.77
C SER A 157 -2.93 -24.91 -2.28
N PHE A 158 -2.84 -25.21 -0.98
CA PHE A 158 -3.43 -26.41 -0.38
C PHE A 158 -4.95 -26.45 -0.52
N THR A 159 -5.59 -25.27 -0.61
CA THR A 159 -7.04 -25.18 -0.91
C THR A 159 -7.37 -25.82 -2.26
N GLN A 160 -6.63 -25.49 -3.32
CA GLN A 160 -6.82 -26.07 -4.66
C GLN A 160 -6.44 -27.56 -4.71
N VAL A 161 -5.41 -27.96 -3.97
CA VAL A 161 -5.07 -29.39 -3.82
C VAL A 161 -6.26 -30.16 -3.24
N MET A 162 -6.89 -29.63 -2.19
CA MET A 162 -8.04 -30.27 -1.55
C MET A 162 -9.28 -30.29 -2.45
N VAL A 163 -9.51 -29.27 -3.29
CA VAL A 163 -10.53 -29.33 -4.36
C VAL A 163 -10.30 -30.55 -5.27
N ASN A 164 -9.07 -30.74 -5.74
CA ASN A 164 -8.73 -31.86 -6.62
C ASN A 164 -8.85 -33.22 -5.90
N VAL A 165 -8.51 -33.29 -4.61
CA VAL A 165 -8.74 -34.49 -3.78
C VAL A 165 -10.25 -34.78 -3.70
N GLY A 166 -11.09 -33.76 -3.52
CA GLY A 166 -12.55 -33.92 -3.52
C GLY A 166 -13.10 -34.48 -4.82
N ILE A 167 -12.63 -33.95 -5.96
CA ILE A 167 -12.96 -34.46 -7.29
C ILE A 167 -12.57 -35.95 -7.40
N LEU A 168 -11.36 -36.30 -6.97
CA LEU A 168 -10.88 -37.68 -7.02
C LEU A 168 -11.74 -38.60 -6.13
N VAL A 169 -12.06 -38.19 -4.90
CA VAL A 169 -12.91 -38.97 -3.99
C VAL A 169 -14.29 -39.22 -4.60
N ALA A 170 -14.93 -38.18 -5.16
CA ALA A 170 -16.21 -38.31 -5.85
C ALA A 170 -16.12 -39.30 -7.04
N GLN A 171 -15.06 -39.24 -7.82
CA GLN A 171 -14.84 -40.15 -8.95
C GLN A 171 -14.53 -41.59 -8.53
N VAL A 172 -13.78 -41.80 -7.44
CA VAL A 172 -13.53 -43.14 -6.87
C VAL A 172 -14.85 -43.76 -6.42
N LEU A 173 -15.65 -43.01 -5.64
CA LEU A 173 -16.97 -43.48 -5.22
C LEU A 173 -17.87 -43.75 -6.42
N GLY A 174 -17.85 -42.85 -7.41
CA GLY A 174 -18.51 -43.02 -8.70
C GLY A 174 -18.14 -44.31 -9.41
N TYR A 175 -16.86 -44.64 -9.49
CA TYR A 175 -16.39 -45.86 -10.15
C TYR A 175 -16.94 -47.15 -9.52
N PHE A 176 -16.99 -47.21 -8.18
CA PHE A 176 -17.46 -48.41 -7.46
C PHE A 176 -18.98 -48.46 -7.24
N LEU A 177 -19.63 -47.31 -7.01
CA LEU A 177 -21.02 -47.22 -6.54
C LEU A 177 -22.03 -46.77 -7.61
N SER A 178 -21.61 -46.50 -8.85
CA SER A 178 -22.53 -46.18 -9.97
C SER A 178 -23.28 -47.41 -10.48
N ARG A 179 -24.08 -48.05 -9.61
CA ARG A 179 -24.90 -49.23 -9.92
C ARG A 179 -26.21 -49.18 -9.14
N GLY A 180 -27.32 -49.58 -9.77
CA GLY A 180 -28.62 -49.68 -9.11
C GLY A 180 -28.98 -48.44 -8.30
N GLN A 181 -29.22 -48.63 -7.01
CA GLN A 181 -29.63 -47.60 -6.05
C GLN A 181 -28.44 -47.00 -5.24
N TYR A 182 -27.23 -47.54 -5.44
CA TYR A 182 -26.02 -47.19 -4.68
C TYR A 182 -25.48 -45.79 -5.02
N TRP A 183 -25.91 -45.17 -6.13
CA TRP A 183 -25.52 -43.79 -6.48
C TRP A 183 -25.93 -42.79 -5.40
N ARG A 184 -26.99 -43.07 -4.63
CA ARG A 184 -27.43 -42.24 -3.50
C ARG A 184 -26.39 -42.18 -2.38
N ILE A 185 -25.59 -43.24 -2.20
CA ILE A 185 -24.50 -43.28 -1.23
C ILE A 185 -23.38 -42.32 -1.63
N ILE A 186 -23.14 -42.14 -2.93
CA ILE A 186 -22.16 -41.17 -3.43
C ILE A 186 -22.57 -39.78 -2.92
N LEU A 187 -23.82 -39.37 -3.14
CA LEU A 187 -24.31 -38.06 -2.71
C LEU A 187 -24.31 -37.94 -1.18
N ALA A 188 -24.76 -38.98 -0.47
CA ALA A 188 -24.74 -38.99 1.00
C ALA A 188 -23.33 -38.88 1.61
N ALA A 189 -22.29 -39.38 0.91
CA ALA A 189 -20.92 -39.31 1.39
C ALA A 189 -20.43 -37.86 1.54
N GLY A 190 -20.89 -36.93 0.70
CA GLY A 190 -20.65 -35.50 0.88
C GLY A 190 -21.16 -34.99 2.23
N GLY A 191 -22.35 -35.42 2.65
CA GLY A 191 -22.93 -35.11 3.95
C GLY A 191 -22.10 -35.64 5.13
N VAL A 192 -21.58 -36.86 5.01
CA VAL A 192 -20.70 -37.46 6.02
C VAL A 192 -19.40 -36.67 6.15
N ILE A 193 -18.79 -36.30 5.03
CA ILE A 193 -17.57 -35.47 5.03
C ILE A 193 -17.85 -34.09 5.65
N GLY A 194 -19.00 -33.48 5.36
CA GLY A 194 -19.45 -32.24 6.00
C GLY A 194 -19.68 -32.36 7.52
N ALA A 195 -20.21 -33.50 7.97
CA ALA A 195 -20.36 -33.79 9.39
C ALA A 195 -19.01 -33.95 10.09
N LEU A 196 -18.03 -34.59 9.45
CA LEU A 196 -16.65 -34.69 9.95
C LEU A 196 -16.00 -33.31 10.06
N GLN A 197 -16.20 -32.44 9.07
CA GLN A 197 -15.75 -31.06 9.14
C GLN A 197 -16.37 -30.32 10.32
N THR A 198 -17.69 -30.46 10.51
CA THR A 198 -18.41 -29.86 11.63
C THR A 198 -17.82 -30.31 12.96
N LEU A 199 -17.63 -31.62 13.14
CA LEU A 199 -17.07 -32.18 14.36
C LEU A 199 -15.65 -31.65 14.62
N GLY A 200 -14.78 -31.61 13.61
CA GLY A 200 -13.43 -31.09 13.81
C GLY A 200 -13.41 -29.57 14.10
N LEU A 201 -14.24 -28.78 13.43
CA LEU A 201 -14.36 -27.35 13.74
C LEU A 201 -14.90 -27.10 15.15
N LEU A 202 -15.77 -27.97 15.67
CA LEU A 202 -16.28 -27.88 17.05
C LEU A 202 -15.25 -28.31 18.10
N LEU A 203 -14.50 -29.39 17.85
CA LEU A 203 -13.55 -29.95 18.82
C LEU A 203 -12.23 -29.17 18.92
N GLY A 204 -11.78 -28.56 17.82
CA GLY A 204 -10.46 -27.92 17.77
C GLY A 204 -10.34 -26.67 16.92
N GLY A 205 -11.43 -26.21 16.29
CA GLY A 205 -11.43 -24.96 15.51
C GLY A 205 -11.15 -23.74 16.37
N VAL A 206 -10.32 -22.83 15.86
CA VAL A 206 -10.04 -21.53 16.48
C VAL A 206 -10.39 -20.41 15.53
N GLU A 207 -10.64 -19.23 16.09
CA GLU A 207 -10.84 -18.04 15.28
C GLU A 207 -9.51 -17.50 14.77
N SER A 208 -9.54 -16.81 13.63
CA SER A 208 -8.37 -16.17 13.05
C SER A 208 -7.72 -15.19 14.05
N PRO A 209 -6.42 -15.36 14.35
CA PRO A 209 -5.68 -14.44 15.21
C PRO A 209 -5.72 -13.01 14.68
N LYS A 210 -5.57 -12.85 13.36
CA LYS A 210 -5.61 -11.55 12.70
C LYS A 210 -6.99 -10.88 12.83
N TRP A 211 -8.07 -11.64 12.60
CA TRP A 211 -9.42 -11.09 12.77
C TRP A 211 -9.68 -10.68 14.23
N LEU A 212 -9.21 -11.45 15.21
CA LEU A 212 -9.33 -11.09 16.64
C LEU A 212 -8.56 -9.82 17.00
N ALA A 213 -7.38 -9.63 16.41
CA ALA A 213 -6.60 -8.42 16.53
C ALA A 213 -7.36 -7.21 15.95
N ASP A 214 -7.94 -7.36 14.75
CA ASP A 214 -8.76 -6.33 14.09
C ASP A 214 -10.04 -5.98 14.86
N GLN A 215 -10.61 -6.92 15.64
CA GLN A 215 -11.76 -6.68 16.52
C GLN A 215 -11.37 -6.01 17.86
N GLY A 216 -10.09 -5.70 18.08
CA GLY A 216 -9.59 -5.05 19.28
C GLY A 216 -9.35 -6.00 20.45
N ASN A 217 -9.11 -7.30 20.20
CA ASN A 217 -8.77 -8.28 21.25
C ASN A 217 -7.37 -8.91 21.02
N PRO A 218 -6.28 -8.13 21.21
CA PRO A 218 -4.92 -8.60 20.94
C PRO A 218 -4.44 -9.71 21.87
N SER A 219 -4.84 -9.71 23.15
CA SER A 219 -4.41 -10.73 24.11
C SER A 219 -4.92 -12.12 23.71
N LYS A 220 -6.18 -12.21 23.26
CA LYS A 220 -6.74 -13.46 22.73
C LYS A 220 -6.10 -13.86 21.40
N ALA A 221 -5.79 -12.89 20.54
CA ALA A 221 -5.08 -13.12 19.29
C ALA A 221 -3.68 -13.72 19.55
N LYS A 222 -2.90 -13.15 20.46
CA LYS A 222 -1.58 -13.66 20.89
C LYS A 222 -1.67 -15.08 21.45
N LYS A 223 -2.63 -15.36 22.35
CA LYS A 223 -2.83 -16.69 22.94
C LYS A 223 -3.12 -17.77 21.89
N ILE A 224 -3.96 -17.45 20.90
CA ILE A 224 -4.27 -18.38 19.81
C ILE A 224 -3.07 -18.51 18.85
N LEU A 225 -2.39 -17.41 18.52
CA LEU A 225 -1.20 -17.46 17.67
C LEU A 225 -0.08 -18.30 18.31
N ARG A 226 0.12 -18.19 19.63
CA ARG A 226 1.05 -19.04 20.40
C ARG A 226 0.69 -20.51 20.31
N LYS A 227 -0.59 -20.85 20.39
CA LYS A 227 -1.07 -22.23 20.20
C LYS A 227 -0.80 -22.76 18.78
N ILE A 228 -0.85 -21.89 17.77
CA ILE A 228 -0.62 -22.25 16.36
C ILE A 228 0.88 -22.37 16.05
N ARG A 229 1.72 -21.45 16.53
CA ARG A 229 3.17 -21.40 16.24
C ARG A 229 4.01 -22.24 17.21
N GLY A 230 3.49 -22.53 18.39
CA GLY A 230 4.20 -23.23 19.48
C GLY A 230 4.94 -22.24 20.39
N ASP A 231 5.36 -22.72 21.56
CA ASP A 231 5.90 -21.87 22.64
C ASP A 231 7.31 -21.30 22.38
N LYS A 232 8.02 -21.80 21.36
CA LYS A 232 9.42 -21.42 21.06
C LYS A 232 9.55 -20.33 20.00
N PHE A 233 8.46 -19.94 19.36
CA PHE A 233 8.46 -18.98 18.26
C PHE A 233 8.30 -17.55 18.80
N ASP A 234 9.11 -16.61 18.32
CA ASP A 234 8.98 -15.21 18.68
C ASP A 234 7.74 -14.60 18.00
N LEU A 235 6.73 -14.27 18.79
CA LEU A 235 5.44 -13.77 18.31
C LEU A 235 5.46 -12.25 18.07
N GLU A 236 6.45 -11.53 18.60
CA GLU A 236 6.46 -10.07 18.58
C GLU A 236 6.64 -9.51 17.17
N GLU A 237 7.46 -10.15 16.34
CA GLU A 237 7.67 -9.73 14.94
C GLU A 237 6.40 -9.90 14.09
N GLU A 238 5.65 -11.00 14.27
CA GLU A 238 4.42 -11.26 13.51
C GLU A 238 3.25 -10.37 13.99
N VAL A 239 3.12 -10.13 15.30
CA VAL A 239 2.05 -9.32 15.90
C VAL A 239 2.29 -7.82 15.70
N SER A 240 3.54 -7.35 15.77
CA SER A 240 3.90 -5.95 15.47
C SER A 240 3.56 -5.58 14.02
N GLY A 241 3.69 -6.54 13.09
CA GLY A 241 3.27 -6.40 11.70
C GLY A 241 1.76 -6.20 11.49
N TRP A 242 0.91 -6.40 12.51
CA TRP A 242 -0.53 -6.14 12.44
C TRP A 242 -0.92 -4.73 12.89
N GLY A 243 0.03 -3.92 13.37
CA GLY A 243 -0.23 -2.56 13.83
C GLY A 243 -0.99 -2.48 15.15
N VAL A 244 -0.99 -3.57 15.93
CA VAL A 244 -1.55 -3.58 17.28
C VAL A 244 -0.42 -3.35 18.27
N GLU A 245 -0.42 -2.19 18.93
CA GLU A 245 0.52 -1.90 20.02
C GLU A 245 0.40 -2.96 21.11
N SER A 246 1.53 -3.37 21.66
CA SER A 246 1.62 -4.30 22.78
C SER A 246 0.91 -3.70 23.99
N SER A 247 -0.38 -3.99 24.16
CA SER A 247 -1.00 -3.91 25.49
C SER A 247 -0.28 -4.96 26.34
N SER A 248 0.64 -4.46 27.17
CA SER A 248 1.22 -5.05 28.37
C SER A 248 1.04 -6.55 28.57
N ASP A 249 2.16 -7.24 28.72
CA ASP A 249 2.24 -8.45 29.54
C ASP A 249 1.62 -8.15 30.91
N MET A 250 0.36 -8.54 31.07
CA MET A 250 -0.24 -8.83 32.37
C MET A 250 -0.69 -10.27 32.27
N GLU A 251 0.14 -11.14 32.84
CA GLU A 251 -0.27 -12.47 33.24
C GLU A 251 -1.51 -12.36 34.13
N ASP A 252 -2.48 -13.23 33.86
CA ASP A 252 -3.70 -13.42 34.62
C ASP A 252 -3.35 -13.79 36.08
N GLU A 253 -3.64 -12.92 37.06
CA GLU A 253 -3.97 -13.27 38.46
C GLU A 253 -4.34 -12.01 39.28
N GLU A 254 -5.54 -11.43 39.11
CA GLU A 254 -6.25 -10.72 40.22
C GLU A 254 -7.70 -10.22 39.96
N GLU A 255 -8.38 -10.58 38.87
CA GLU A 255 -9.78 -10.13 38.66
C GLU A 255 -10.84 -11.12 39.21
N THR A 256 -10.78 -11.47 40.50
CA THR A 256 -11.89 -12.22 41.14
C THR A 256 -12.17 -11.89 42.61
N LEU A 257 -11.59 -10.84 43.20
CA LEU A 257 -11.91 -10.47 44.58
C LEU A 257 -11.90 -8.95 44.76
N LEU A 258 -13.00 -8.29 44.39
CA LEU A 258 -13.66 -7.24 45.18
C LEU A 258 -14.66 -6.49 44.29
N HIS A 259 -15.92 -6.91 44.40
CA HIS A 259 -17.04 -6.00 44.23
C HIS A 259 -17.54 -5.62 45.63
N ASN A 260 -18.02 -4.38 45.75
CA ASN A 260 -18.64 -3.70 46.90
C ASN A 260 -17.59 -3.02 47.81
N GLU A 261 -17.63 -1.73 48.14
CA GLU A 261 -18.67 -0.71 48.20
C GLU A 261 -18.00 0.66 47.94
N ASP A 262 -18.58 1.51 47.08
CA ASP A 262 -19.25 2.74 47.52
C ASP A 262 -19.61 3.65 46.35
N ARG A 263 -20.83 4.17 46.44
CA ARG A 263 -21.40 5.16 45.53
C ARG A 263 -20.71 6.51 45.75
N MET A 264 -20.59 7.32 44.69
CA MET A 264 -21.46 8.49 44.45
C MET A 264 -20.72 9.62 43.69
N SER A 265 -21.43 10.19 42.69
CA SER A 265 -21.18 11.49 42.01
C SER A 265 -19.98 11.53 41.05
N HIS A 266 -20.04 11.91 39.76
CA HIS A 266 -20.89 12.88 39.05
C HIS A 266 -21.03 12.54 37.54
N HIS A 267 -22.19 12.92 36.99
CA HIS A 267 -22.59 13.16 35.58
C HIS A 267 -21.47 13.65 34.62
N SER A 268 -21.51 13.55 33.28
CA SER A 268 -22.45 13.05 32.26
C SER A 268 -21.77 13.22 30.88
N ASP A 269 -22.11 12.34 29.93
CA ASP A 269 -22.16 12.56 28.47
C ASP A 269 -20.95 13.15 27.73
N ALA A 270 -20.10 12.26 27.21
CA ALA A 270 -19.65 12.28 25.82
C ALA A 270 -19.08 10.91 25.43
N SER A 271 -19.97 9.94 25.24
CA SER A 271 -19.63 8.68 24.56
C SER A 271 -19.43 8.93 23.06
N ILE A 272 -18.34 9.59 22.68
CA ILE A 272 -17.84 9.53 21.31
C ILE A 272 -17.00 8.25 21.20
N SER A 273 -17.73 7.18 20.89
CA SER A 273 -17.31 5.97 20.19
C SER A 273 -15.81 5.90 19.82
N LYS A 274 -15.02 5.21 20.65
CA LYS A 274 -13.69 4.66 20.31
C LYS A 274 -13.73 3.62 19.16
N ARG A 275 -14.83 3.50 18.41
CA ARG A 275 -14.98 2.61 17.24
C ARG A 275 -14.72 3.31 15.90
N ASP A 276 -14.59 4.64 15.86
CA ASP A 276 -14.53 5.39 14.59
C ASP A 276 -13.12 5.73 14.10
N LEU A 277 -12.07 5.42 14.88
CA LEU A 277 -10.67 5.75 14.54
C LEU A 277 -9.83 4.58 13.98
N ALA A 278 -10.44 3.41 13.73
CA ALA A 278 -9.74 2.22 13.19
C ALA A 278 -10.38 1.61 11.93
N LYS A 279 -11.30 2.31 11.25
CA LYS A 279 -11.80 1.88 9.94
C LYS A 279 -11.06 2.62 8.83
N LYS A 280 -10.04 1.99 8.25
CA LYS A 280 -9.74 2.23 6.82
C LYS A 280 -11.06 2.05 6.07
N GLU A 281 -11.52 3.06 5.33
CA GLU A 281 -12.75 2.94 4.54
C GLU A 281 -12.61 1.77 3.55
N VAL A 282 -13.33 0.68 3.81
CA VAL A 282 -13.40 -0.48 2.91
C VAL A 282 -14.23 -0.06 1.70
N LEU A 283 -13.63 -0.09 0.50
CA LEU A 283 -14.34 0.32 -0.71
C LEU A 283 -15.47 -0.65 -1.04
N GLY A 284 -16.63 -0.12 -1.40
CA GLY A 284 -17.75 -0.92 -1.90
C GLY A 284 -17.49 -1.47 -3.31
N LEU A 285 -18.23 -2.52 -3.70
CA LEU A 285 -18.13 -3.16 -5.03
C LEU A 285 -18.20 -2.16 -6.20
N LEU A 286 -19.18 -1.24 -6.14
CA LEU A 286 -19.39 -0.23 -7.18
C LEU A 286 -18.33 0.87 -7.16
N GLN A 287 -17.75 1.16 -5.99
CA GLN A 287 -16.68 2.14 -5.85
C GLN A 287 -15.38 1.61 -6.45
N VAL A 288 -15.05 0.32 -6.27
CA VAL A 288 -13.84 -0.30 -6.86
C VAL A 288 -13.86 -0.24 -8.39
N ILE A 289 -15.00 -0.54 -9.02
CA ILE A 289 -15.13 -0.49 -10.49
C ILE A 289 -15.01 0.95 -11.01
N ARG A 290 -15.50 1.94 -10.24
CA ARG A 290 -15.44 3.35 -10.62
C ARG A 290 -14.11 4.03 -10.27
N HIS A 291 -13.29 3.42 -9.42
CA HIS A 291 -12.05 4.04 -8.95
C HIS A 291 -10.95 3.96 -10.03
N PRO A 292 -10.36 5.09 -10.46
CA PRO A 292 -9.37 5.12 -11.54
C PRO A 292 -8.12 4.27 -11.28
N GLN A 293 -7.77 4.04 -10.01
CA GLN A 293 -6.59 3.24 -9.64
C GLN A 293 -6.91 1.73 -9.59
N TYR A 294 -8.10 1.34 -9.12
CA TYR A 294 -8.43 -0.08 -8.86
C TYR A 294 -9.19 -0.76 -10.01
N HIS A 295 -9.81 0.00 -10.92
CA HIS A 295 -10.58 -0.58 -12.03
C HIS A 295 -9.74 -1.50 -12.93
N LYS A 296 -8.47 -1.14 -13.21
CA LYS A 296 -7.57 -1.98 -14.05
C LYS A 296 -7.30 -3.33 -13.40
N ALA A 297 -7.02 -3.31 -12.10
CA ALA A 297 -6.81 -4.51 -11.31
C ALA A 297 -8.06 -5.37 -11.21
N ALA A 298 -9.22 -4.76 -10.94
CA ALA A 298 -10.48 -5.48 -10.91
C ALA A 298 -10.78 -6.17 -12.25
N ILE A 299 -10.57 -5.49 -13.38
CA ILE A 299 -10.76 -6.08 -14.72
C ILE A 299 -9.78 -7.24 -14.95
N ALA A 300 -8.50 -7.09 -14.59
CA ALA A 300 -7.51 -8.15 -14.76
C ALA A 300 -7.89 -9.42 -13.98
N VAL A 301 -8.24 -9.29 -12.69
CA VAL A 301 -8.63 -10.43 -11.86
C VAL A 301 -9.92 -11.06 -12.36
N MET A 302 -10.95 -10.27 -12.72
CA MET A 302 -12.19 -10.77 -13.29
C MET A 302 -11.94 -11.58 -14.57
N MET A 303 -11.12 -11.07 -15.48
CA MET A 303 -10.81 -11.73 -16.75
C MET A 303 -10.01 -13.03 -16.56
N VAL A 304 -9.09 -13.07 -15.59
CA VAL A 304 -8.37 -14.31 -15.23
C VAL A 304 -9.31 -15.34 -14.60
N MET A 305 -10.26 -14.92 -13.76
CA MET A 305 -11.31 -15.80 -13.22
C MET A 305 -12.27 -16.32 -14.29
N LEU A 306 -12.60 -15.49 -15.30
CA LEU A 306 -13.35 -15.93 -16.48
C LEU A 306 -12.55 -16.94 -17.30
N ALA A 307 -11.25 -16.68 -17.53
CA ALA A 307 -10.36 -17.58 -18.24
C ALA A 307 -10.29 -18.96 -17.58
N GLN A 308 -10.24 -19.02 -16.24
CA GLN A 308 -10.23 -20.27 -15.48
C GLN A 308 -11.40 -21.19 -15.89
N GLN A 309 -12.60 -20.64 -16.03
CA GLN A 309 -13.81 -21.42 -16.31
C GLN A 309 -14.07 -21.60 -17.81
N LEU A 310 -13.93 -20.53 -18.60
CA LEU A 310 -14.25 -20.51 -20.03
C LEU A 310 -13.19 -21.15 -20.92
N CYS A 311 -11.99 -21.46 -20.38
CA CYS A 311 -11.07 -22.39 -21.03
C CYS A 311 -11.56 -23.84 -20.99
N GLY A 312 -12.63 -24.14 -20.25
CA GLY A 312 -13.39 -25.39 -20.38
C GLY A 312 -13.07 -26.47 -19.36
N ILE A 313 -12.40 -26.18 -18.23
CA ILE A 313 -12.04 -27.20 -17.23
C ILE A 313 -13.25 -27.97 -16.68
N ASN A 314 -14.37 -27.28 -16.44
CA ASN A 314 -15.59 -27.91 -15.94
C ASN A 314 -16.21 -28.90 -16.93
N SER A 315 -15.94 -28.77 -18.24
CA SER A 315 -16.42 -29.76 -19.22
C SER A 315 -15.89 -31.16 -18.92
N ILE A 316 -14.63 -31.27 -18.49
CA ILE A 316 -13.98 -32.54 -18.16
C ILE A 316 -14.34 -32.96 -16.74
N VAL A 317 -14.29 -32.02 -15.78
CA VAL A 317 -14.57 -32.34 -14.37
C VAL A 317 -16.02 -32.78 -14.16
N MET A 318 -16.98 -32.13 -14.81
CA MET A 318 -18.41 -32.42 -14.64
C MET A 318 -18.93 -33.49 -15.61
N TYR A 319 -18.38 -33.59 -16.83
CA TYR A 319 -18.93 -34.45 -17.89
C TYR A 319 -17.90 -35.38 -18.55
N GLY A 320 -16.66 -35.45 -18.05
CA GLY A 320 -15.56 -36.19 -18.67
C GLY A 320 -15.83 -37.68 -18.94
N VAL A 321 -16.60 -38.38 -18.08
CA VAL A 321 -16.94 -39.80 -18.33
C VAL A 321 -17.86 -39.92 -19.54
N SER A 322 -18.89 -39.07 -19.62
CA SER A 322 -19.85 -39.06 -20.73
C SER A 322 -19.16 -38.71 -22.06
N LEU A 323 -18.27 -37.71 -22.05
CA LEU A 323 -17.52 -37.25 -23.22
C LEU A 323 -16.65 -38.35 -23.85
N LEU A 324 -15.99 -39.15 -23.02
CA LEU A 324 -15.03 -40.17 -23.46
C LEU A 324 -15.67 -41.55 -23.64
N SER A 325 -16.94 -41.71 -23.26
CA SER A 325 -17.63 -43.01 -23.28
C SER A 325 -17.76 -43.61 -24.68
N ASP A 326 -17.97 -42.78 -25.70
CA ASP A 326 -18.08 -43.21 -27.09
C ASP A 326 -16.73 -43.66 -27.68
N LEU A 327 -15.62 -43.06 -27.23
CA LEU A 327 -14.26 -43.31 -27.73
C LEU A 327 -13.53 -44.43 -26.99
N LEU A 328 -13.75 -44.55 -25.68
CA LEU A 328 -13.04 -45.45 -24.78
C LEU A 328 -14.04 -46.31 -24.01
N LYS A 329 -14.77 -47.16 -24.75
CA LYS A 329 -15.71 -48.13 -24.15
C LYS A 329 -14.99 -48.95 -23.07
N SER A 330 -15.60 -49.06 -21.89
CA SER A 330 -15.07 -49.60 -20.62
C SER A 330 -13.97 -48.83 -19.88
N ASN A 331 -13.17 -47.97 -20.53
CA ASN A 331 -12.00 -47.34 -19.89
C ASN A 331 -12.19 -45.83 -19.56
N SER A 332 -13.28 -45.20 -19.96
CA SER A 332 -13.51 -43.76 -19.76
C SER A 332 -13.51 -43.32 -18.29
N ALA A 333 -14.14 -44.10 -17.41
CA ALA A 333 -14.17 -43.80 -15.97
C ALA A 333 -12.77 -43.95 -15.31
N LEU A 334 -12.02 -44.98 -15.70
CA LEU A 334 -10.64 -45.20 -15.22
C LEU A 334 -9.69 -44.10 -15.70
N LEU A 335 -9.84 -43.66 -16.96
CA LEU A 335 -9.07 -42.54 -17.49
C LEU A 335 -9.38 -41.24 -16.74
N ASN A 336 -10.66 -40.94 -16.48
CA ASN A 336 -11.02 -39.73 -15.74
C ASN A 336 -10.46 -39.74 -14.30
N LEU A 337 -10.43 -40.92 -13.66
CA LEU A 337 -9.78 -41.12 -12.37
C LEU A 337 -8.27 -40.83 -12.43
N ALA A 338 -7.59 -41.35 -13.46
CA ALA A 338 -6.16 -41.09 -13.69
C ALA A 338 -5.89 -39.60 -13.94
N VAL A 339 -6.75 -38.92 -14.70
CA VAL A 339 -6.69 -37.48 -14.96
C VAL A 339 -6.75 -36.69 -13.66
N SER A 340 -7.69 -37.00 -12.77
CA SER A 340 -7.81 -36.33 -11.47
C SER A 340 -6.64 -36.61 -10.54
N ALA A 341 -6.14 -37.86 -10.51
CA ALA A 341 -4.97 -38.21 -9.70
C ALA A 341 -3.71 -37.46 -10.16
N ILE A 342 -3.48 -37.38 -11.48
CA ILE A 342 -2.38 -36.60 -12.06
C ILE A 342 -2.55 -35.11 -11.75
N ASN A 343 -3.77 -34.57 -11.80
CA ASN A 343 -4.03 -33.18 -11.48
C ASN A 343 -3.60 -32.82 -10.05
N ILE A 344 -3.80 -33.73 -9.08
CA ILE A 344 -3.34 -33.53 -7.70
C ILE A 344 -1.81 -33.45 -7.66
N VAL A 345 -1.12 -34.40 -8.30
CA VAL A 345 0.36 -34.43 -8.34
C VAL A 345 0.92 -33.19 -9.01
N VAL A 346 0.36 -32.79 -10.16
CA VAL A 346 0.79 -31.60 -10.91
C VAL A 346 0.52 -30.33 -10.12
N THR A 347 -0.68 -30.18 -9.55
CA THR A 347 -1.04 -28.99 -8.76
C THR A 347 -0.14 -28.85 -7.52
N ALA A 348 0.07 -29.93 -6.77
CA ALA A 348 0.95 -29.92 -5.60
C ALA A 348 2.43 -29.70 -5.98
N GLY A 349 2.91 -30.33 -7.07
CA GLY A 349 4.28 -30.18 -7.56
C GLY A 349 4.56 -28.79 -8.16
N CYS A 350 3.56 -28.14 -8.73
CA CYS A 350 3.67 -26.80 -9.31
C CYS A 350 3.42 -25.67 -8.29
N ALA A 351 2.93 -25.97 -7.09
CA ALA A 351 2.73 -24.94 -6.06
C ALA A 351 4.00 -24.11 -5.78
N PRO A 352 5.21 -24.69 -5.60
CA PRO A 352 6.43 -23.91 -5.41
C PRO A 352 6.92 -23.20 -6.69
N LEU A 353 6.39 -23.60 -7.86
CA LEU A 353 6.81 -23.06 -9.15
C LEU A 353 6.25 -21.66 -9.38
N VAL A 354 5.06 -21.37 -8.85
CA VAL A 354 4.41 -20.05 -8.94
C VAL A 354 5.29 -18.95 -8.32
N ASP A 355 5.96 -19.26 -7.21
CA ASP A 355 6.87 -18.32 -6.55
C ASP A 355 8.23 -18.22 -7.28
N LYS A 356 8.60 -19.22 -8.08
CA LYS A 356 9.87 -19.25 -8.85
C LYS A 356 9.76 -18.66 -10.26
N LEU A 357 8.71 -18.93 -11.02
CA LEU A 357 8.56 -18.48 -12.41
C LEU A 357 7.82 -17.15 -12.56
N GLY A 358 7.07 -16.75 -11.54
CA GLY A 358 6.18 -15.59 -11.62
C GLY A 358 4.77 -15.96 -12.09
N ARG A 359 3.80 -15.12 -11.72
CA ARG A 359 2.38 -15.44 -11.79
C ARG A 359 1.89 -15.35 -13.24
N LYS A 360 2.38 -14.34 -13.98
CA LYS A 360 2.02 -14.14 -15.39
C LYS A 360 2.51 -15.28 -16.27
N THR A 361 3.76 -15.72 -16.06
CA THR A 361 4.36 -16.84 -16.82
C THR A 361 3.58 -18.13 -16.62
N CYS A 362 3.22 -18.47 -15.37
CA CYS A 362 2.40 -19.64 -15.05
C CYS A 362 1.01 -19.57 -15.70
N LEU A 363 0.34 -18.40 -15.67
CA LEU A 363 -0.96 -18.21 -16.32
C LEU A 363 -0.88 -18.40 -17.84
N LEU A 364 0.10 -17.79 -18.50
CA LEU A 364 0.28 -17.91 -19.95
C LEU A 364 0.60 -19.34 -20.39
N ALA A 365 1.48 -20.03 -19.66
CA ALA A 365 1.79 -21.43 -19.93
C ALA A 365 0.55 -22.33 -19.76
N SER A 366 -0.23 -22.08 -18.71
CA SER A 366 -1.47 -22.81 -18.42
C SER A 366 -2.52 -22.61 -19.51
N ILE A 367 -2.82 -21.36 -19.89
CA ILE A 367 -3.81 -21.04 -20.94
C ILE A 367 -3.36 -21.60 -22.30
N ALA A 368 -2.08 -21.45 -22.67
CA ALA A 368 -1.56 -21.99 -23.93
C ALA A 368 -1.66 -23.52 -23.96
N GLY A 369 -1.24 -24.19 -22.88
CA GLY A 369 -1.35 -25.64 -22.75
C GLY A 369 -2.79 -26.13 -22.85
N MET A 370 -3.74 -25.48 -22.16
CA MET A 370 -5.16 -25.81 -22.27
C MET A 370 -5.69 -25.57 -23.69
N GLY A 371 -5.35 -24.45 -24.33
CA GLY A 371 -5.79 -24.15 -25.70
C GLY A 371 -5.29 -25.16 -26.73
N ILE A 372 -4.00 -25.49 -26.71
CA ILE A 372 -3.39 -26.48 -27.61
C ILE A 372 -4.03 -27.86 -27.38
N ASN A 373 -4.16 -28.29 -26.13
CA ASN A 373 -4.74 -29.60 -25.82
C ASN A 373 -6.25 -29.64 -26.11
N SER A 374 -6.96 -28.51 -26.05
CA SER A 374 -8.34 -28.40 -26.51
C SER A 374 -8.46 -28.65 -28.02
N LEU A 375 -7.53 -28.11 -28.83
CA LEU A 375 -7.47 -28.41 -30.27
C LEU A 375 -7.18 -29.89 -30.52
N LEU A 376 -6.20 -30.46 -29.81
CA LEU A 376 -5.87 -31.88 -29.94
C LEU A 376 -7.04 -32.78 -29.53
N LEU A 377 -7.79 -32.39 -28.50
CA LEU A 377 -8.98 -33.10 -28.06
C LEU A 377 -10.12 -33.02 -29.09
N ALA A 378 -10.35 -31.84 -29.68
CA ALA A 378 -11.31 -31.68 -30.78
C ALA A 378 -10.98 -32.61 -31.97
N ILE A 379 -9.71 -32.60 -32.39
CA ILE A 379 -9.19 -33.44 -33.48
C ILE A 379 -9.30 -34.93 -33.12
N GLY A 380 -8.97 -35.30 -31.88
CA GLY A 380 -9.05 -36.67 -31.38
C GLY A 380 -10.48 -37.22 -31.39
N ILE A 381 -11.44 -36.42 -30.93
CA ILE A 381 -12.86 -36.83 -30.91
C ILE A 381 -13.45 -36.90 -32.32
N ILE A 382 -13.17 -35.91 -33.18
CA ILE A 382 -13.71 -35.85 -34.55
C ILE A 382 -13.19 -37.02 -35.39
N ASN A 383 -11.89 -37.30 -35.30
CA ASN A 383 -11.26 -38.39 -36.05
C ASN A 383 -11.36 -39.75 -35.35
N GLN A 384 -12.05 -39.82 -34.20
CA GLN A 384 -12.22 -41.04 -33.42
C GLN A 384 -10.89 -41.72 -33.05
N VAL A 385 -9.87 -40.92 -32.66
CA VAL A 385 -8.54 -41.39 -32.25
C VAL A 385 -8.48 -41.41 -30.71
N PRO A 386 -8.62 -42.58 -30.06
CA PRO A 386 -8.81 -42.64 -28.61
C PRO A 386 -7.55 -42.28 -27.82
N ILE A 387 -6.37 -42.69 -28.31
CA ILE A 387 -5.07 -42.42 -27.66
C ILE A 387 -4.79 -40.91 -27.64
N LEU A 388 -5.01 -40.23 -28.77
CA LEU A 388 -4.83 -38.78 -28.86
C LEU A 388 -5.76 -38.05 -27.90
N SER A 389 -7.03 -38.46 -27.85
CA SER A 389 -8.03 -37.88 -26.95
C SER A 389 -7.66 -38.08 -25.47
N ALA A 390 -7.18 -39.28 -25.10
CA ALA A 390 -6.75 -39.59 -23.75
C ALA A 390 -5.54 -38.74 -23.31
N VAL A 391 -4.51 -38.66 -24.15
CA VAL A 391 -3.31 -37.86 -23.89
C VAL A 391 -3.66 -36.37 -23.85
N ALA A 392 -4.50 -35.90 -24.75
CA ALA A 392 -4.94 -34.50 -24.79
C ALA A 392 -5.70 -34.11 -23.52
N VAL A 393 -6.63 -34.93 -23.03
CA VAL A 393 -7.34 -34.67 -21.76
C VAL A 393 -6.38 -34.63 -20.57
N LEU A 394 -5.43 -35.57 -20.50
CA LEU A 394 -4.41 -35.62 -19.44
C LEU A 394 -3.54 -34.35 -19.42
N LEU A 395 -3.04 -33.94 -20.58
CA LEU A 395 -2.22 -32.75 -20.73
C LEU A 395 -3.03 -31.46 -20.54
N PHE A 396 -4.31 -31.45 -20.95
CA PHE A 396 -5.22 -30.32 -20.72
C PHE A 396 -5.40 -30.04 -19.22
N VAL A 397 -5.73 -31.07 -18.44
CA VAL A 397 -5.92 -30.92 -17.00
C VAL A 397 -4.59 -30.64 -16.28
N SER A 398 -3.49 -31.27 -16.72
CA SER A 398 -2.16 -30.94 -16.20
C SER A 398 -1.78 -29.48 -16.47
N SER A 399 -2.15 -28.94 -17.64
CA SER A 399 -1.94 -27.53 -18.00
C SER A 399 -2.73 -26.59 -17.09
N PHE A 400 -3.93 -26.98 -16.65
CA PHE A 400 -4.71 -26.20 -15.69
C PHE A 400 -4.01 -26.06 -14.33
N GLY A 401 -3.48 -27.16 -13.79
CA GLY A 401 -2.78 -27.19 -12.50
C GLY A 401 -1.50 -26.34 -12.43
N LEU A 402 -0.89 -26.03 -13.58
CA LEU A 402 0.32 -25.19 -13.68
C LEU A 402 0.09 -23.70 -13.35
N GLY A 403 -1.13 -23.19 -13.52
CA GLY A 403 -1.38 -21.75 -13.40
C GLY A 403 -2.83 -21.37 -13.10
N LEU A 404 -3.76 -21.63 -14.04
CA LEU A 404 -5.15 -21.21 -13.90
C LEU A 404 -5.87 -21.82 -12.69
N GLY A 405 -5.42 -22.95 -12.15
CA GLY A 405 -5.91 -23.46 -10.87
C GLY A 405 -5.57 -22.53 -9.69
N PRO A 406 -4.30 -22.45 -9.25
CA PRO A 406 -3.93 -21.77 -8.02
C PRO A 406 -3.75 -20.25 -8.13
N VAL A 407 -3.28 -19.72 -9.27
CA VAL A 407 -2.85 -18.31 -9.40
C VAL A 407 -4.01 -17.30 -9.27
N PRO A 408 -5.21 -17.49 -9.85
CA PRO A 408 -6.28 -16.49 -9.79
C PRO A 408 -6.65 -16.07 -8.36
N PHE A 409 -6.63 -17.00 -7.42
CA PHE A 409 -6.98 -16.72 -6.01
C PHE A 409 -5.91 -15.88 -5.28
N ILE A 410 -4.65 -15.99 -5.69
CA ILE A 410 -3.52 -15.24 -5.12
C ILE A 410 -3.45 -13.84 -5.75
N LEU A 411 -3.71 -13.75 -7.05
CA LEU A 411 -3.58 -12.51 -7.83
C LEU A 411 -4.44 -11.36 -7.29
N SER A 412 -5.61 -11.66 -6.73
CA SER A 412 -6.52 -10.66 -6.17
C SER A 412 -5.94 -9.89 -4.99
N SER A 413 -5.16 -10.53 -4.11
CA SER A 413 -4.53 -9.84 -2.97
C SER A 413 -3.20 -9.17 -3.33
N GLU A 414 -2.64 -9.46 -4.52
CA GLU A 414 -1.40 -8.86 -4.99
C GLU A 414 -1.64 -7.65 -5.93
N LEU A 415 -2.78 -7.58 -6.62
CA LEU A 415 -3.09 -6.50 -7.57
C LEU A 415 -3.83 -5.29 -6.96
N VAL A 416 -4.41 -5.43 -5.76
CA VAL A 416 -5.11 -4.33 -5.06
C VAL A 416 -4.70 -4.25 -3.59
N GLY A 417 -4.78 -3.05 -3.02
CA GLY A 417 -4.47 -2.81 -1.61
C GLY A 417 -5.51 -3.41 -0.67
N PRO A 418 -5.17 -3.62 0.63
CA PRO A 418 -6.03 -4.28 1.61
C PRO A 418 -7.47 -3.71 1.68
N GLU A 419 -7.61 -2.41 1.44
CA GLU A 419 -8.88 -1.67 1.39
C GLU A 419 -9.84 -2.09 0.26
N ALA A 420 -9.32 -2.66 -0.84
CA ALA A 420 -10.08 -3.02 -2.04
C ALA A 420 -10.04 -4.53 -2.37
N VAL A 421 -9.24 -5.35 -1.67
CA VAL A 421 -9.15 -6.81 -1.88
C VAL A 421 -10.51 -7.48 -1.77
N GLY A 422 -11.28 -7.18 -0.72
CA GLY A 422 -12.56 -7.85 -0.47
C GLY A 422 -13.60 -7.62 -1.59
N ALA A 423 -13.72 -6.37 -2.04
CA ALA A 423 -14.64 -6.01 -3.13
C ALA A 423 -14.16 -6.57 -4.49
N THR A 424 -12.86 -6.48 -4.79
CA THR A 424 -12.28 -7.02 -6.03
C THR A 424 -12.46 -8.53 -6.12
N GLN A 425 -12.16 -9.25 -5.03
CA GLN A 425 -12.33 -10.69 -4.95
C GLN A 425 -13.79 -11.11 -5.12
N SER A 426 -14.73 -10.38 -4.50
CA SER A 426 -16.16 -10.67 -4.63
C SER A 426 -16.66 -10.53 -6.07
N LEU A 427 -16.24 -9.48 -6.79
CA LEU A 427 -16.58 -9.28 -8.21
C LEU A 427 -15.97 -10.38 -9.09
N ALA A 428 -14.70 -10.72 -8.86
CA ALA A 428 -14.02 -11.75 -9.63
C ALA A 428 -14.61 -13.13 -9.41
N LEU A 429 -14.98 -13.47 -8.17
CA LEU A 429 -15.66 -14.72 -7.85
C LEU A 429 -17.08 -14.75 -8.41
N ALA A 430 -17.82 -13.63 -8.42
CA ALA A 430 -19.12 -13.57 -9.09
C ALA A 430 -18.99 -13.87 -10.58
N ALA A 431 -18.00 -13.28 -11.25
CA ALA A 431 -17.69 -13.57 -12.66
C ALA A 431 -17.31 -15.06 -12.86
N ASN A 432 -16.52 -15.62 -11.94
CA ASN A 432 -16.16 -17.05 -11.94
C ASN A 432 -17.42 -17.93 -11.88
N TRP A 433 -18.29 -17.74 -10.89
CA TRP A 433 -19.50 -18.54 -10.72
C TRP A 433 -20.48 -18.41 -11.89
N ILE A 434 -20.63 -17.21 -12.45
CA ILE A 434 -21.43 -17.00 -13.66
C ILE A 434 -20.86 -17.77 -14.85
N ALA A 435 -19.54 -17.74 -15.06
CA ALA A 435 -18.91 -18.52 -16.11
C ALA A 435 -19.03 -20.03 -15.89
N THR A 436 -18.87 -20.50 -14.64
CA THR A 436 -19.10 -21.90 -14.26
C THR A 436 -20.54 -22.33 -14.58
N PHE A 437 -21.52 -21.49 -14.26
CA PHE A 437 -22.94 -21.71 -14.60
C PHE A 437 -23.14 -21.86 -16.10
N VAL A 438 -22.58 -20.94 -16.90
CA VAL A 438 -22.70 -20.97 -18.37
C VAL A 438 -22.11 -22.26 -18.93
N VAL A 439 -20.92 -22.66 -18.51
CA VAL A 439 -20.32 -23.91 -18.98
C VAL A 439 -21.15 -25.12 -18.55
N ALA A 440 -21.57 -25.20 -17.28
CA ALA A 440 -22.38 -26.32 -16.78
C ALA A 440 -23.74 -26.44 -17.50
N GLN A 441 -24.44 -25.33 -17.72
CA GLN A 441 -25.77 -25.34 -18.33
C GLN A 441 -25.71 -25.67 -19.83
N PHE A 442 -24.79 -25.05 -20.57
CA PHE A 442 -24.81 -25.09 -22.03
C PHE A 442 -23.90 -26.17 -22.62
N PHE A 443 -22.92 -26.70 -21.87
CA PHE A 443 -22.02 -27.72 -22.40
C PHE A 443 -22.73 -29.01 -22.85
N PRO A 444 -23.66 -29.61 -22.08
CA PRO A 444 -24.35 -30.83 -22.54
C PRO A 444 -25.09 -30.62 -23.86
N LEU A 445 -25.78 -29.48 -24.00
CA LEU A 445 -26.49 -29.10 -25.23
C LEU A 445 -25.54 -28.87 -26.41
N ALA A 446 -24.41 -28.21 -26.17
CA ALA A 446 -23.40 -27.97 -27.18
C ALA A 446 -22.75 -29.28 -27.63
N SER A 447 -22.44 -30.17 -26.68
CA SER A 447 -21.83 -31.48 -26.94
C SER A 447 -22.74 -32.39 -27.77
N GLU A 448 -24.04 -32.40 -27.50
CA GLU A 448 -25.02 -33.16 -28.29
C GLU A 448 -25.10 -32.70 -29.76
N LYS A 449 -25.02 -31.39 -30.01
CA LYS A 449 -25.14 -30.83 -31.37
C LYS A 449 -23.83 -30.76 -32.15
N LEU A 450 -22.74 -30.43 -31.47
CA LEU A 450 -21.44 -30.13 -32.07
C LEU A 450 -20.42 -31.26 -31.88
N HIS A 451 -20.70 -32.25 -31.02
CA HIS A 451 -19.78 -33.31 -30.64
C HIS A 451 -18.40 -32.74 -30.26
N GLY A 452 -17.31 -33.32 -30.78
CA GLY A 452 -15.94 -32.86 -30.53
C GLY A 452 -15.66 -31.41 -30.97
N LYS A 453 -16.49 -30.79 -31.82
CA LYS A 453 -16.28 -29.41 -32.30
C LYS A 453 -16.44 -28.36 -31.20
N VAL A 454 -17.10 -28.68 -30.08
CA VAL A 454 -17.19 -27.77 -28.91
C VAL A 454 -15.80 -27.33 -28.43
N TYR A 455 -14.80 -28.22 -28.52
CA TYR A 455 -13.45 -27.93 -28.07
C TYR A 455 -12.68 -26.93 -28.98
N PHE A 456 -13.16 -26.65 -30.21
CA PHE A 456 -12.67 -25.50 -30.98
C PHE A 456 -13.10 -24.17 -30.36
N ILE A 457 -14.28 -24.12 -29.74
CA ILE A 457 -14.77 -22.91 -29.05
C ILE A 457 -13.86 -22.63 -27.85
N PHE A 458 -13.56 -23.66 -27.04
CA PHE A 458 -12.64 -23.51 -25.92
C PHE A 458 -11.22 -23.14 -26.35
N ALA A 459 -10.72 -23.66 -27.48
CA ALA A 459 -9.43 -23.26 -28.03
C ALA A 459 -9.42 -21.78 -28.46
N GLY A 460 -10.48 -21.30 -29.12
CA GLY A 460 -10.63 -19.89 -29.50
C GLY A 460 -10.71 -18.96 -28.30
N LEU A 461 -11.48 -19.35 -27.27
CA LEU A 461 -11.56 -18.62 -26.00
C LEU A 461 -10.21 -18.61 -25.29
N ALA A 462 -9.49 -19.73 -25.24
CA ALA A 462 -8.15 -19.81 -24.68
C ALA A 462 -7.17 -18.87 -25.41
N ALA A 463 -7.21 -18.80 -26.75
CA ALA A 463 -6.39 -17.85 -27.51
C ALA A 463 -6.71 -16.39 -27.14
N PHE A 464 -8.00 -16.05 -27.02
CA PHE A 464 -8.42 -14.73 -26.57
C PHE A 464 -7.90 -14.39 -25.16
N PHE A 465 -8.09 -15.29 -24.19
CA PHE A 465 -7.60 -15.08 -22.82
C PHE A 465 -6.08 -15.07 -22.73
N TRP A 466 -5.39 -15.82 -23.59
CA TRP A 466 -3.94 -15.80 -23.68
C TRP A 466 -3.45 -14.42 -24.14
N ILE A 467 -4.04 -13.88 -25.22
CA ILE A 467 -3.71 -12.54 -25.74
C ILE A 467 -4.01 -11.48 -24.67
N PHE A 468 -5.18 -11.55 -24.03
CA PHE A 468 -5.56 -10.62 -22.97
C PHE A 468 -4.58 -10.69 -21.80
N THR A 469 -4.24 -11.90 -21.32
CA THR A 469 -3.31 -12.08 -20.19
C THR A 469 -1.91 -11.62 -20.56
N ALA A 470 -1.47 -11.85 -21.79
CA ALA A 470 -0.15 -11.42 -22.27
C ALA A 470 -0.05 -9.90 -22.31
N TRP A 471 -1.12 -9.21 -22.74
CA TRP A 471 -1.13 -7.77 -22.95
C TRP A 471 -1.52 -6.95 -21.71
N TYR A 472 -2.53 -7.39 -20.96
CA TYR A 472 -3.18 -6.58 -19.93
C TYR A 472 -2.79 -6.96 -18.49
N VAL A 473 -2.50 -8.24 -18.22
CA VAL A 473 -2.17 -8.70 -16.86
C VAL A 473 -0.67 -8.46 -16.57
N PRO A 474 -0.32 -7.71 -15.51
CA PRO A 474 1.07 -7.48 -15.13
C PRO A 474 1.67 -8.65 -14.37
N GLU A 475 3.01 -8.70 -14.29
CA GLU A 475 3.72 -9.60 -13.38
C GLU A 475 3.79 -9.00 -11.98
N THR A 476 3.44 -9.79 -10.96
CA THR A 476 3.39 -9.40 -9.55
C THR A 476 4.59 -9.87 -8.74
N LYS A 477 5.35 -10.86 -9.24
CA LYS A 477 6.47 -11.44 -8.52
C LYS A 477 7.55 -10.39 -8.21
N GLY A 478 7.90 -10.30 -6.92
CA GLY A 478 9.02 -9.47 -6.43
C GLY A 478 8.71 -7.97 -6.34
N LYS A 479 7.46 -7.57 -6.53
CA LYS A 479 7.02 -6.18 -6.46
C LYS A 479 6.33 -5.90 -5.14
N LYS A 480 6.75 -4.85 -4.42
CA LYS A 480 6.29 -4.55 -3.06
C LYS A 480 5.19 -3.50 -3.02
N THR A 481 5.04 -2.69 -4.06
CA THR A 481 4.05 -1.62 -4.13
C THR A 481 3.10 -1.82 -5.32
N LEU A 482 1.86 -1.37 -5.18
CA LEU A 482 0.85 -1.44 -6.25
C LEU A 482 1.29 -0.66 -7.50
N ASP A 483 2.01 0.44 -7.28
CA ASP A 483 2.53 1.26 -8.36
C ASP A 483 3.58 0.48 -9.15
N GLU A 484 4.52 -0.24 -8.50
CA GLU A 484 5.49 -1.12 -9.16
C GLU A 484 4.82 -2.19 -10.04
N VAL A 485 3.68 -2.75 -9.61
CA VAL A 485 2.98 -3.84 -10.31
C VAL A 485 2.54 -3.41 -11.71
N TRP A 486 1.99 -2.20 -11.85
CA TRP A 486 1.42 -1.73 -13.12
C TRP A 486 2.42 -1.05 -14.07
N VAL A 487 3.71 -0.90 -13.71
CA VAL A 487 4.77 -0.27 -14.54
C VAL A 487 5.27 -1.15 -15.72
N ALA A 488 4.45 -1.99 -16.34
CA ALA A 488 4.90 -2.94 -17.39
C ALA A 488 4.19 -2.81 -18.75
N MET A 489 3.52 -1.69 -19.03
CA MET A 489 3.40 -1.19 -20.40
C MET A 489 4.55 -0.20 -20.63
N PRO A 490 5.05 -0.02 -21.86
CA PRO A 490 6.00 1.05 -22.12
C PRO A 490 5.31 2.37 -21.73
N GLU A 491 5.62 2.86 -20.53
CA GLU A 491 5.41 4.24 -20.23
C GLU A 491 6.27 4.99 -21.24
N LEU A 492 5.57 5.61 -22.20
CA LEU A 492 5.97 6.92 -22.65
C LEU A 492 6.53 7.66 -21.42
N PRO A 493 7.76 8.19 -21.49
CA PRO A 493 8.43 8.79 -20.34
C PRO A 493 7.47 9.79 -19.69
N ALA A 494 7.49 9.87 -18.35
CA ALA A 494 6.51 10.50 -17.43
C ALA A 494 6.19 12.01 -17.66
N HIS A 495 6.06 12.42 -18.91
CA HIS A 495 6.01 13.77 -19.46
C HIS A 495 5.09 13.76 -20.69
N ALA A 496 3.98 13.05 -20.56
CA ALA A 496 2.84 13.22 -21.42
C ALA A 496 1.60 12.99 -20.56
N SER A 497 1.26 14.00 -19.76
CA SER A 497 -0.15 14.21 -19.44
C SER A 497 -0.90 14.32 -20.78
N PRO A 498 -2.13 13.78 -20.91
CA PRO A 498 -2.97 14.17 -22.04
C PRO A 498 -3.04 15.70 -22.03
N ALA A 499 -2.77 16.30 -23.18
CA ALA A 499 -2.88 17.73 -23.37
C ALA A 499 -4.35 18.13 -23.16
N PHE A 500 -4.73 18.41 -21.92
CA PHE A 500 -5.82 19.32 -21.66
C PHE A 500 -5.27 20.70 -22.00
N ASN A 501 -5.87 21.34 -23.00
CA ASN A 501 -5.73 22.78 -23.15
C ASN A 501 -6.10 23.40 -21.79
N PRO A 502 -5.26 24.28 -21.21
CA PRO A 502 -5.59 24.93 -19.96
C PRO A 502 -6.87 25.75 -20.17
N ILE A 503 -7.98 25.26 -19.63
CA ILE A 503 -9.16 26.07 -19.40
C ILE A 503 -8.76 26.97 -18.23
N TYR A 504 -8.60 28.25 -18.54
CA TYR A 504 -8.18 29.35 -17.67
C TYR A 504 -6.68 29.66 -17.62
N SER A 505 -6.31 30.71 -18.36
CA SER A 505 -5.11 31.51 -18.12
C SER A 505 -5.54 32.81 -17.44
N PRO A 506 -5.06 33.15 -16.22
CA PRO A 506 -5.16 34.51 -15.73
C PRO A 506 -4.14 35.34 -16.53
N GLN A 507 -4.64 36.09 -17.52
CA GLN A 507 -3.84 37.14 -18.16
C GLN A 507 -3.42 38.16 -17.10
N ALA A 508 -2.13 38.19 -16.78
CA ALA A 508 -1.53 39.32 -16.10
C ALA A 508 -1.56 40.52 -17.07
N LYS A 509 -2.58 41.38 -16.95
CA LYS A 509 -2.56 42.70 -17.60
C LYS A 509 -1.56 43.58 -16.85
N SER A 510 -0.42 43.87 -17.49
CA SER A 510 0.41 45.01 -17.13
C SER A 510 -0.36 46.32 -17.39
N PRO A 511 -0.25 47.34 -16.53
CA PRO A 511 -0.95 48.60 -16.74
C PRO A 511 -0.18 49.44 -17.76
N SER A 512 -0.76 49.60 -18.96
CA SER A 512 -0.36 50.68 -19.87
C SER A 512 -1.14 51.94 -19.50
N ARG A 513 -0.39 53.02 -19.23
CA ARG A 513 -0.89 54.39 -19.12
C ARG A 513 -1.54 54.79 -20.46
N GLN A 514 -2.78 55.27 -20.43
CA GLN A 514 -3.20 56.43 -21.22
C GLN A 514 -4.53 57.00 -20.72
N SER A 515 -4.49 58.32 -20.59
CA SER A 515 -5.53 59.32 -20.29
C SER A 515 -6.81 59.18 -21.12
N PHE A 516 -7.97 59.52 -20.54
CA PHE A 516 -8.92 60.55 -21.03
C PHE A 516 -10.19 60.62 -20.15
N ASP A 517 -10.21 61.68 -19.33
CA ASP A 517 -11.26 62.67 -19.02
C ASP A 517 -12.78 62.36 -18.97
N PHE A 518 -13.33 62.84 -17.84
CA PHE A 518 -14.56 63.64 -17.64
C PHE A 518 -15.95 63.06 -17.93
N ASN A 519 -16.79 62.99 -16.88
CA ASN A 519 -17.73 64.09 -16.64
C ASN A 519 -18.24 64.17 -15.20
N LEU A 520 -18.15 65.37 -14.63
CA LEU A 520 -18.75 65.82 -13.37
C LEU A 520 -20.29 65.83 -13.47
N THR A 521 -20.98 65.73 -12.33
CA THR A 521 -21.57 66.92 -11.66
C THR A 521 -22.46 66.62 -10.44
N HIS A 522 -22.22 67.44 -9.38
CA HIS A 522 -23.17 68.02 -8.41
C HIS A 522 -23.86 67.11 -7.36
N THR A 523 -23.96 67.39 -6.05
CA THR A 523 -23.38 68.41 -5.12
C THR A 523 -23.85 68.09 -3.67
N GLY A 524 -22.90 68.02 -2.71
CA GLY A 524 -22.99 68.45 -1.28
C GLY A 524 -23.98 67.81 -0.28
N PRO A 525 -23.86 68.10 1.04
CA PRO A 525 -22.65 68.07 1.85
C PRO A 525 -22.84 67.37 3.23
N THR A 526 -21.72 67.22 3.96
CA THR A 526 -21.56 67.04 5.43
C THR A 526 -21.79 65.67 6.08
N GLY A 527 -20.86 65.32 6.98
CA GLY A 527 -21.10 64.43 8.13
C GLY A 527 -20.12 63.27 8.25
N HIS A 528 -18.97 63.51 8.89
CA HIS A 528 -18.17 62.43 9.51
C HIS A 528 -18.99 61.79 10.63
N GLU A 529 -19.14 60.46 10.61
CA GLU A 529 -19.19 59.66 11.85
C GLU A 529 -18.85 58.18 11.56
N HIS A 530 -18.01 57.64 12.43
CA HIS A 530 -17.56 56.25 12.44
C HIS A 530 -18.73 55.30 12.76
N ALA A 531 -18.91 54.25 11.96
CA ALA A 531 -19.56 53.01 12.43
C ALA A 531 -19.14 51.81 11.55
N HIS A 532 -18.76 50.74 12.25
CA HIS A 532 -18.45 49.42 11.71
C HIS A 532 -19.54 48.88 10.79
N ALA A 533 -19.17 48.43 9.59
CA ALA A 533 -19.99 47.56 8.76
C ALA A 533 -19.25 46.24 8.53
N SER A 534 -19.72 45.22 9.23
CA SER A 534 -19.42 43.80 9.04
C SER A 534 -19.79 43.36 7.61
N ALA A 535 -18.81 42.94 6.82
CA ALA A 535 -19.06 42.20 5.59
C ALA A 535 -19.27 40.72 5.95
N HIS A 536 -20.48 40.23 5.71
CA HIS A 536 -20.86 38.83 5.85
C HIS A 536 -19.96 37.91 5.01
N GLU A 537 -19.30 36.96 5.65
CA GLU A 537 -18.72 35.78 4.99
C GLU A 537 -19.84 34.85 4.47
N PRO A 538 -19.63 34.17 3.33
CA PRO A 538 -20.59 33.19 2.82
C PRO A 538 -20.64 31.97 3.75
N PRO A 539 -21.78 31.24 3.82
CA PRO A 539 -21.91 30.12 4.75
C PRO A 539 -20.95 28.98 4.38
N PRO A 540 -20.41 28.26 5.37
CA PRO A 540 -19.47 27.17 5.14
C PRO A 540 -20.12 26.01 4.38
N SER A 541 -19.36 25.42 3.45
CA SER A 541 -19.79 24.23 2.71
C SER A 541 -19.95 23.04 3.66
N LEU A 542 -21.10 22.36 3.59
CA LEU A 542 -21.50 21.23 4.44
C LEU A 542 -20.71 19.92 4.20
N ILE A 543 -19.65 19.90 3.38
CA ILE A 543 -18.94 18.67 2.96
C ILE A 543 -17.46 18.65 3.37
N SER A 544 -16.92 19.66 4.04
CA SER A 544 -15.55 19.59 4.58
C SER A 544 -15.38 20.48 5.80
N PRO A 545 -14.93 19.97 6.96
CA PRO A 545 -14.39 20.84 7.98
C PRO A 545 -13.11 21.47 7.41
N ALA A 546 -13.04 22.80 7.41
CA ALA A 546 -11.84 23.53 7.03
C ALA A 546 -10.73 23.26 8.06
N PHE A 547 -10.00 22.15 7.86
CA PHE A 547 -8.70 21.96 8.48
C PHE A 547 -7.67 22.73 7.66
N THR A 548 -7.53 24.01 7.98
CA THR A 548 -6.31 24.74 7.67
C THR A 548 -5.98 25.59 8.89
N PRO A 549 -4.89 25.27 9.60
CA PRO A 549 -4.10 26.36 10.16
C PRO A 549 -2.57 26.12 10.07
N PRO A 550 -1.75 27.19 10.06
CA PRO A 550 -1.91 28.48 9.42
C PRO A 550 -1.07 28.56 8.12
N ALA A 551 -1.14 29.72 7.49
CA ALA A 551 -0.57 30.08 6.20
C ALA A 551 0.89 29.65 5.98
N THR A 552 1.23 29.42 4.71
CA THR A 552 2.59 29.56 4.20
C THR A 552 3.24 30.84 4.78
N PRO A 553 4.54 30.87 5.10
CA PRO A 553 5.14 31.95 5.89
C PRO A 553 4.84 33.31 5.27
N GLY A 554 4.06 34.13 5.97
CA GLY A 554 3.69 35.46 5.49
C GLY A 554 2.38 35.94 6.10
N ASN A 555 2.46 36.53 7.29
CA ASN A 555 1.69 37.72 7.73
C ASN A 555 1.18 37.69 9.19
N SER A 556 1.36 36.61 9.96
CA SER A 556 0.82 36.56 11.35
C SER A 556 1.84 36.69 12.48
N THR A 557 3.15 36.91 12.23
CA THR A 557 4.14 37.19 13.29
C THR A 557 4.53 38.68 13.39
N PRO A 558 4.41 39.34 14.56
CA PRO A 558 4.87 40.71 14.74
C PRO A 558 6.40 40.78 14.69
N ASN A 559 6.91 41.82 14.03
CA ASN A 559 8.33 42.14 13.93
C ASN A 559 8.90 42.52 15.31
N PRO A 560 9.80 41.70 15.84
CA PRO A 560 11.19 42.15 15.93
C PRO A 560 12.16 41.15 15.29
N ILE A 561 13.08 41.67 14.48
CA ILE A 561 14.19 40.90 13.87
C ILE A 561 15.00 40.25 15.00
N PRO A 562 15.32 38.94 14.93
CA PRO A 562 16.10 38.27 15.98
C PRO A 562 17.51 38.86 16.08
N ARG A 563 18.01 39.02 17.32
CA ARG A 563 19.38 39.48 17.57
C ARG A 563 20.39 38.45 17.02
N SER A 564 21.31 38.90 16.17
CA SER A 564 22.48 38.12 15.77
C SER A 564 23.68 38.49 16.65
N VAL A 565 24.51 37.49 16.95
CA VAL A 565 25.74 37.66 17.73
C VAL A 565 26.87 37.04 16.93
N ALA A 566 27.97 37.78 16.74
CA ALA A 566 29.17 37.25 16.10
C ALA A 566 29.73 36.10 16.93
N VAL A 567 30.10 35.01 16.26
CA VAL A 567 30.69 33.84 16.91
C VAL A 567 32.15 33.76 16.48
N ASP A 568 33.05 33.72 17.46
CA ASP A 568 34.45 33.39 17.22
C ASP A 568 34.79 32.06 17.92
N THR A 569 34.76 30.97 17.15
CA THR A 569 35.12 29.62 17.63
C THR A 569 36.63 29.36 17.65
N SER A 570 37.47 30.34 17.30
CA SER A 570 38.94 30.19 17.39
C SER A 570 39.49 30.37 18.81
N LEU A 571 38.66 30.85 19.74
CA LEU A 571 38.98 31.00 21.15
C LEU A 571 38.72 29.68 21.89
N THR A 572 39.68 29.22 22.70
CA THR A 572 39.57 27.98 23.49
C THR A 572 38.45 28.10 24.52
N SER A 573 37.43 27.25 24.40
CA SER A 573 36.34 27.11 25.36
C SER A 573 36.68 26.04 26.41
N ASP A 574 36.33 26.28 27.68
CA ASP A 574 36.49 25.31 28.78
C ASP A 574 35.48 24.14 28.71
N ALA A 575 34.60 24.10 27.72
CA ALA A 575 33.61 23.05 27.54
C ALA A 575 34.19 21.84 26.75
N PRO A 576 33.84 20.59 27.14
CA PRO A 576 34.27 19.41 26.39
C PRO A 576 33.74 19.45 24.95
N PRO A 577 34.56 19.11 23.94
CA PRO A 577 34.16 19.19 22.54
C PRO A 577 33.04 18.18 22.23
N PRO A 578 32.09 18.51 21.34
CA PRO A 578 31.05 17.58 20.92
C PRO A 578 31.67 16.38 20.22
N ASN A 579 30.96 15.24 20.25
CA ASN A 579 31.42 14.02 19.58
C ASN A 579 31.33 14.20 18.05
N LEU A 580 32.46 14.49 17.42
CA LEU A 580 32.56 14.69 15.96
C LEU A 580 32.90 13.37 15.26
N LEU A 581 32.40 13.21 14.03
CA LEU A 581 32.86 12.12 13.17
C LEU A 581 34.30 12.40 12.73
N ASN A 582 35.15 11.37 12.73
CA ASN A 582 36.56 11.49 12.28
C ASN A 582 36.68 11.92 10.81
N THR A 583 35.71 11.51 9.98
CA THR A 583 35.65 11.84 8.55
C THR A 583 34.22 12.21 8.19
N LEU A 584 34.06 13.23 7.34
CA LEU A 584 32.73 13.63 6.87
C LEU A 584 32.08 12.56 5.97
N PRO A 585 30.75 12.38 6.07
CA PRO A 585 29.98 11.51 5.18
C PRO A 585 30.03 11.95 3.70
N ILE A 586 29.86 10.99 2.79
CA ILE A 586 29.67 11.26 1.37
C ILE A 586 28.17 11.46 1.13
N VAL A 587 27.81 12.56 0.47
CA VAL A 587 26.43 12.93 0.14
C VAL A 587 26.31 13.28 -1.34
N GLU A 588 25.20 12.86 -1.96
CA GLU A 588 24.90 13.17 -3.36
C GLU A 588 23.47 13.71 -3.48
N CYS A 589 23.29 14.85 -4.14
CA CYS A 589 21.96 15.39 -4.41
C CYS A 589 21.34 14.66 -5.60
N GLU A 590 20.28 13.90 -5.32
CA GLU A 590 19.62 13.08 -6.32
C GLU A 590 18.65 13.86 -7.17
N VAL A 591 17.86 14.74 -6.56
CA VAL A 591 16.83 15.49 -7.28
C VAL A 591 16.56 16.85 -6.64
N ARG A 592 16.21 17.83 -7.48
CA ARG A 592 15.75 19.15 -7.05
C ARG A 592 14.46 19.56 -7.75
N ALA A 593 13.48 20.05 -7.00
CA ALA A 593 12.27 20.64 -7.53
C ALA A 593 12.01 22.05 -6.99
N ARG A 594 11.51 22.96 -7.85
CA ARG A 594 10.99 24.26 -7.42
C ARG A 594 9.62 24.05 -6.78
N ILE A 595 9.44 24.56 -5.57
CA ILE A 595 8.19 24.52 -4.84
C ILE A 595 7.53 25.92 -4.92
N PRO A 596 6.40 26.07 -5.63
CA PRO A 596 5.70 27.35 -5.67
C PRO A 596 5.14 27.69 -4.28
N THR A 597 5.39 28.92 -3.82
CA THR A 597 4.84 29.43 -2.56
C THR A 597 3.81 30.53 -2.84
N VAL A 598 2.80 30.66 -1.97
CA VAL A 598 1.77 31.70 -2.10
C VAL A 598 2.31 33.12 -1.85
N ALA A 599 3.44 33.22 -1.15
CA ALA A 599 4.13 34.48 -0.86
C ALA A 599 5.04 34.95 -2.01
N GLY A 600 5.09 34.22 -3.14
CA GLY A 600 5.87 34.59 -4.32
C GLY A 600 7.38 34.31 -4.21
N GLN A 601 7.85 33.84 -3.05
CA GLN A 601 9.25 33.49 -2.82
C GLN A 601 9.66 32.20 -3.54
N GLU A 602 10.89 32.16 -4.04
CA GLU A 602 11.41 30.99 -4.75
C GLU A 602 12.05 30.01 -3.77
N MET A 603 11.38 28.88 -3.57
CA MET A 603 11.81 27.78 -2.71
C MET A 603 12.15 26.56 -3.56
N PHE A 604 13.24 25.87 -3.23
CA PHE A 604 13.69 24.64 -3.90
C PHE A 604 13.89 23.54 -2.88
N LEU A 605 13.33 22.37 -3.15
CA LEU A 605 13.55 21.18 -2.35
C LEU A 605 14.62 20.31 -3.02
N HIS A 606 15.67 19.99 -2.28
CA HIS A 606 16.73 19.08 -2.69
C HIS A 606 16.64 17.80 -1.86
N VAL A 607 16.79 16.65 -2.51
CA VAL A 607 16.87 15.33 -1.86
C VAL A 607 18.30 14.82 -1.95
N TYR A 608 18.84 14.34 -0.83
CA TYR A 608 20.20 13.84 -0.69
C TYR A 608 20.22 12.37 -0.28
N SER A 609 20.99 11.58 -1.02
CA SER A 609 21.43 10.24 -0.63
C SER A 609 22.78 10.33 0.10
N ASN A 610 23.10 9.33 0.94
CA ASN A 610 24.35 9.33 1.72
C ASN A 610 24.89 7.92 2.02
N ASN A 611 26.13 7.83 2.49
CA ASN A 611 26.81 6.56 2.79
C ASN A 611 26.79 6.13 4.27
N VAL A 612 26.13 6.88 5.16
CA VAL A 612 26.11 6.62 6.61
C VAL A 612 24.80 5.99 7.05
N ASP A 613 23.68 6.62 6.71
CA ASP A 613 22.35 6.07 6.92
C ASP A 613 21.64 5.90 5.57
N LYS A 614 20.86 4.83 5.41
CA LYS A 614 20.13 4.57 4.15
C LYS A 614 18.90 5.47 4.01
N LYS A 615 18.92 6.67 4.61
CA LYS A 615 17.79 7.60 4.65
C LYS A 615 18.05 8.74 3.66
N ASP A 616 16.98 9.16 2.99
CA ASP A 616 17.02 10.38 2.20
C ASP A 616 16.88 11.60 3.13
N HIS A 617 17.80 12.55 3.00
CA HIS A 617 17.74 13.83 3.73
C HIS A 617 17.38 14.97 2.79
N LEU A 618 16.86 16.06 3.36
CA LEU A 618 16.34 17.17 2.57
C LEU A 618 17.13 18.45 2.84
N ALA A 619 17.30 19.26 1.80
CA ALA A 619 17.66 20.66 1.94
C ALA A 619 16.58 21.54 1.30
N ILE A 620 15.93 22.35 2.12
CA ILE A 620 14.93 23.34 1.69
C ILE A 620 15.67 24.65 1.49
N VAL A 621 15.86 25.04 0.23
CA VAL A 621 16.67 26.19 -0.16
C VAL A 621 15.75 27.35 -0.55
N PHE A 622 16.02 28.53 0.01
CA PHE A 622 15.32 29.78 -0.26
C PHE A 622 16.22 30.66 -1.12
N GLY A 623 15.71 31.06 -2.29
CA GLY A 623 16.44 31.82 -3.30
C GLY A 623 17.10 30.94 -4.38
N ASN A 624 17.70 31.59 -5.38
CA ASN A 624 18.27 30.92 -6.57
C ASN A 624 19.80 30.76 -6.56
N HIS A 625 20.47 31.33 -5.57
CA HIS A 625 21.93 31.48 -5.59
C HIS A 625 22.67 30.30 -4.95
N ILE A 626 21.99 29.53 -4.09
CA ILE A 626 22.54 28.35 -3.43
C ILE A 626 22.28 27.14 -4.32
N ARG A 627 23.34 26.40 -4.68
CA ARG A 627 23.26 25.28 -5.61
C ARG A 627 24.13 24.12 -5.17
N SER A 628 23.62 22.92 -5.39
CA SER A 628 24.34 21.67 -5.16
C SER A 628 25.36 21.38 -6.26
N LYS A 629 26.59 21.09 -5.87
CA LYS A 629 27.68 20.67 -6.77
C LYS A 629 27.39 19.30 -7.38
N SER A 630 26.98 18.33 -6.58
CA SER A 630 26.64 16.97 -7.04
C SER A 630 25.39 16.94 -7.94
N LEU A 631 24.40 17.80 -7.68
CA LEU A 631 23.25 17.96 -8.58
C LEU A 631 23.71 18.48 -9.95
N ASP A 632 24.54 19.51 -9.96
CA ASP A 632 24.99 20.18 -11.19
C ASP A 632 26.10 19.41 -11.92
N ALA A 633 26.66 18.35 -11.35
CA ALA A 633 27.61 17.49 -12.05
C ALA A 633 26.94 16.75 -13.22
N GLU A 634 27.68 16.51 -14.30
CA GLU A 634 27.25 15.65 -15.41
C GLU A 634 27.42 14.18 -15.02
N ARG A 635 26.36 13.38 -15.23
CA ARG A 635 26.41 11.93 -14.98
C ARG A 635 26.71 11.17 -16.29
N PRO A 636 27.51 10.10 -16.28
CA PRO A 636 27.83 9.34 -17.50
C PRO A 636 26.57 8.81 -18.21
N GLY A 637 26.41 9.14 -19.50
CA GLY A 637 25.25 8.72 -20.29
C GLY A 637 23.95 9.48 -20.02
N GLU A 638 23.98 10.55 -19.23
CA GLU A 638 22.80 11.39 -18.93
C GLU A 638 22.38 12.22 -20.16
N THR A 639 21.09 12.14 -20.52
CA THR A 639 20.50 13.01 -21.56
C THR A 639 20.15 14.39 -20.99
N GLU A 640 20.10 15.44 -21.82
CA GLU A 640 19.63 16.78 -21.38
C GLU A 640 18.23 16.72 -20.75
N TYR A 641 17.38 15.84 -21.28
CA TYR A 641 16.06 15.60 -20.76
C TYR A 641 16.10 15.02 -19.33
N ALA A 642 16.90 13.97 -19.11
CA ALA A 642 17.11 13.35 -17.79
C ALA A 642 17.70 14.37 -16.79
N ARG A 643 18.65 15.19 -17.24
CA ARG A 643 19.27 16.27 -16.46
C ARG A 643 18.25 17.31 -16.00
N MET A 644 17.36 17.75 -16.90
CA MET A 644 16.28 18.68 -16.55
C MET A 644 15.26 18.05 -15.60
N THR A 645 14.87 16.78 -15.80
CA THR A 645 13.92 16.09 -14.91
C THR A 645 14.50 15.83 -13.52
N ARG A 646 15.81 15.61 -13.43
CA ARG A 646 16.53 15.52 -12.15
C ARG A 646 16.61 16.87 -11.42
N GLY A 647 16.30 17.96 -12.11
CA GLY A 647 16.34 19.30 -11.54
C GLY A 647 17.65 20.03 -11.74
N ALA A 648 18.62 19.47 -12.47
CA ALA A 648 19.92 20.07 -12.74
C ALA A 648 19.85 21.11 -13.90
N TYR A 649 19.02 22.13 -13.74
CA TYR A 649 18.82 23.21 -14.71
C TYR A 649 18.97 24.60 -14.07
N VAL A 650 18.95 25.65 -14.87
CA VAL A 650 18.97 27.04 -14.40
C VAL A 650 17.75 27.81 -14.90
N GLY A 651 17.22 28.73 -14.10
CA GLY A 651 16.02 29.51 -14.42
C GLY A 651 14.73 28.68 -14.31
N ARG A 652 13.64 29.14 -14.92
CA ARG A 652 12.33 28.46 -14.88
C ARG A 652 12.16 27.51 -16.07
N LEU A 653 11.56 26.34 -15.84
CA LEU A 653 11.14 25.45 -16.92
C LEU A 653 9.87 26.00 -17.59
N TYR A 654 9.75 25.77 -18.89
CA TYR A 654 8.55 26.07 -19.68
C TYR A 654 8.30 24.92 -20.68
N PRO A 655 7.04 24.68 -21.08
CA PRO A 655 6.74 23.64 -22.08
C PRO A 655 7.55 23.85 -23.37
N GLY A 656 8.23 22.79 -23.83
CA GLY A 656 9.08 22.84 -25.03
C GLY A 656 10.56 23.18 -24.79
N ARG A 657 10.98 23.39 -23.54
CA ARG A 657 12.41 23.61 -23.21
C ARG A 657 13.24 22.34 -23.45
N THR A 658 14.38 22.49 -24.13
CA THR A 658 15.27 21.38 -24.54
C THR A 658 16.66 21.40 -23.91
N THR A 659 17.05 22.50 -23.25
CA THR A 659 18.39 22.65 -22.64
C THR A 659 18.31 23.03 -21.16
N SER A 660 19.20 22.44 -20.38
CA SER A 660 19.37 22.71 -18.95
C SER A 660 20.15 24.01 -18.65
N ARG A 661 20.92 24.55 -19.60
CA ARG A 661 21.90 25.65 -19.39
C ARG A 661 21.40 27.01 -19.92
N VAL A 662 21.71 28.10 -19.22
CA VAL A 662 21.29 29.47 -19.62
C VAL A 662 22.06 30.00 -20.83
N ASP A 663 23.36 29.69 -20.93
CA ASP A 663 24.23 30.30 -21.94
C ASP A 663 23.87 29.85 -23.36
N GLN A 664 23.38 28.62 -23.51
CA GLN A 664 22.86 28.09 -24.77
C GLN A 664 21.49 28.68 -25.14
N ILE A 665 20.68 29.11 -24.16
CA ILE A 665 19.41 29.83 -24.39
C ILE A 665 19.70 31.24 -24.93
N ARG A 666 20.66 31.96 -24.34
CA ARG A 666 21.06 33.29 -24.81
C ARG A 666 21.65 33.27 -26.23
N GLN A 667 22.39 32.21 -26.57
CA GLN A 667 22.89 31.99 -27.93
C GLN A 667 21.78 31.63 -28.93
N GLY A 668 20.74 30.90 -28.50
CA GLY A 668 19.56 30.56 -29.32
C GLY A 668 18.59 31.73 -29.54
N GLU A 669 18.51 32.68 -28.60
CA GLU A 669 17.65 33.87 -28.66
C GLU A 669 18.35 35.12 -29.22
N GLY A 670 19.58 34.99 -29.73
CA GLY A 670 20.30 36.10 -30.39
C GLY A 670 20.80 37.21 -29.46
N VAL A 671 20.88 36.98 -28.15
CA VAL A 671 21.43 37.96 -27.19
C VAL A 671 22.93 37.71 -27.05
N ALA A 672 23.74 38.63 -27.59
CA ALA A 672 25.19 38.55 -27.55
C ALA A 672 25.72 38.41 -26.11
N PRO A 673 26.74 37.55 -25.87
CA PRO A 673 27.33 37.44 -24.54
C PRO A 673 28.06 38.74 -24.20
N ARG A 674 27.79 39.30 -23.00
CA ARG A 674 28.70 40.30 -22.41
C ARG A 674 30.05 39.60 -22.20
N LYS A 675 31.10 40.13 -22.83
CA LYS A 675 32.48 39.68 -22.63
C LYS A 675 32.79 39.63 -21.12
N ALA A 676 33.24 38.47 -20.67
CA ALA A 676 33.95 38.32 -19.41
C ALA A 676 35.39 38.76 -19.65
N ASP A 677 35.79 39.89 -19.07
CA ASP A 677 37.21 40.27 -19.03
C ASP A 677 37.94 39.28 -18.10
N SER A 678 38.85 38.52 -18.70
CA SER A 678 39.85 37.70 -18.01
C SER A 678 41.16 38.52 -17.89
N PRO A 679 41.99 38.30 -16.87
CA PRO A 679 43.08 39.22 -16.53
C PRO A 679 44.34 38.93 -17.35
N SER A 680 44.93 39.96 -17.94
CA SER A 680 46.34 39.97 -18.36
C SER A 680 46.96 41.35 -18.08
N PHE A 681 47.88 41.40 -17.12
CA PHE A 681 48.88 42.47 -16.98
C PHE A 681 49.97 42.30 -18.07
N PRO A 682 50.82 43.29 -18.43
CA PRO A 682 51.17 44.54 -17.71
C PRO A 682 51.32 45.82 -18.58
N SER A 683 51.31 47.02 -17.95
CA SER A 683 52.30 48.13 -18.06
C SER A 683 51.70 49.53 -17.75
N ILE A 684 52.36 50.21 -16.80
CA ILE A 684 52.34 51.64 -16.43
C ILE A 684 53.33 52.38 -17.40
N PRO A 685 53.38 53.74 -17.61
CA PRO A 685 52.77 54.88 -16.89
C PRO A 685 52.14 56.01 -17.76
N ALA A 686 51.44 56.96 -17.12
CA ALA A 686 51.92 58.36 -16.93
C ALA A 686 50.78 59.40 -16.74
N SER A 687 50.71 59.89 -15.50
CA SER A 687 50.57 61.30 -15.06
C SER A 687 49.50 62.28 -15.58
N ALA A 688 48.99 63.02 -14.57
CA ALA A 688 48.55 64.42 -14.53
C ALA A 688 47.07 64.64 -14.96
N ALA A 689 46.18 65.19 -14.14
CA ALA A 689 46.29 66.47 -13.44
C ALA A 689 45.01 66.71 -12.60
N ASN A 690 45.19 67.53 -11.57
CA ASN A 690 44.26 67.99 -10.55
C ASN A 690 43.01 68.73 -11.06
N GLY A 691 41.95 68.77 -10.23
CA GLY A 691 40.84 69.70 -10.46
C GLY A 691 39.64 69.65 -9.51
N VAL A 692 39.87 69.86 -8.20
CA VAL A 692 39.04 70.69 -7.27
C VAL A 692 37.52 70.45 -7.17
N ALA A 693 37.08 69.95 -6.00
CA ALA A 693 35.73 70.11 -5.45
C ALA A 693 35.51 71.53 -4.89
N PRO A 694 34.26 72.02 -4.70
CA PRO A 694 33.74 71.94 -3.32
C PRO A 694 32.21 71.82 -3.12
N LYS A 695 31.89 71.11 -2.03
CA LYS A 695 30.87 71.34 -0.99
C LYS A 695 29.37 71.16 -1.27
N ARG A 696 28.83 70.11 -0.63
CA ARG A 696 27.60 70.15 0.19
C ARG A 696 27.75 69.25 1.42
N VAL A 697 27.41 69.77 2.60
CA VAL A 697 27.23 69.08 3.89
C VAL A 697 26.16 69.88 4.66
N PRO A 698 25.32 69.33 5.56
CA PRO A 698 25.02 67.91 5.86
C PRO A 698 23.51 67.57 5.80
N ALA A 699 23.18 66.28 5.68
CA ALA A 699 22.02 65.70 6.36
C ALA A 699 22.40 64.29 6.82
N GLU A 700 22.21 64.04 8.11
CA GLU A 700 22.69 62.92 8.90
C GLU A 700 21.89 61.62 8.71
N SER A 701 22.48 60.53 9.23
CA SER A 701 22.05 59.13 9.32
C SER A 701 22.27 58.27 8.07
N GLY A 702 23.47 57.68 8.00
CA GLY A 702 23.86 56.72 6.98
C GLY A 702 23.20 55.36 7.18
N VAL A 703 22.49 54.90 6.15
CA VAL A 703 22.27 53.48 5.89
C VAL A 703 23.22 53.10 4.76
N GLN A 704 24.32 52.42 5.08
CA GLN A 704 25.17 51.78 4.08
C GLN A 704 24.36 50.67 3.41
N THR A 705 24.14 50.77 2.10
CA THR A 705 23.56 49.69 1.31
C THR A 705 24.58 48.57 1.17
N VAL A 706 24.46 47.52 1.99
CA VAL A 706 25.29 46.31 1.92
C VAL A 706 24.94 45.55 0.64
N ASN A 707 25.95 45.12 -0.12
CA ASN A 707 25.75 44.31 -1.32
C ASN A 707 25.23 42.92 -0.90
N PRO A 708 24.13 42.39 -1.48
CA PRO A 708 23.58 41.08 -1.10
C PRO A 708 24.59 39.93 -1.17
N ALA A 709 25.64 40.04 -1.99
CA ALA A 709 26.70 39.04 -2.10
C ALA A 709 27.63 38.95 -0.86
N ASP A 710 27.66 39.96 0.00
CA ASP A 710 28.60 40.06 1.12
C ASP A 710 28.00 39.57 2.45
N VAL A 711 26.67 39.36 2.51
CA VAL A 711 26.00 38.82 3.70
C VAL A 711 26.01 37.29 3.64
N PRO A 712 26.49 36.57 4.68
CA PRO A 712 26.43 35.12 4.68
C PRO A 712 24.98 34.59 4.74
N PRO A 713 24.66 33.48 4.05
CA PRO A 713 23.30 32.95 4.01
C PRO A 713 22.85 32.44 5.37
N LEU A 714 21.55 32.51 5.61
CA LEU A 714 20.92 32.08 6.86
C LEU A 714 20.63 30.57 6.80
N ILE A 715 21.12 29.83 7.79
CA ILE A 715 21.07 28.36 7.81
C ILE A 715 20.39 27.86 9.07
N ARG A 716 19.58 26.81 8.91
CA ARG A 716 18.95 26.09 10.02
C ARG A 716 19.22 24.60 9.88
N ILE A 717 19.82 24.00 10.89
CA ILE A 717 19.93 22.54 11.00
C ILE A 717 18.77 22.02 11.83
N HIS A 718 17.82 21.41 11.14
CA HIS A 718 16.56 20.95 11.69
C HIS A 718 16.51 19.43 11.72
N SER A 719 16.18 18.87 12.88
CA SER A 719 15.94 17.42 13.02
C SER A 719 14.44 17.20 12.88
N GLU A 720 14.05 16.23 12.05
CA GLU A 720 12.67 15.78 11.88
C GLU A 720 11.97 15.62 13.23
N CYS A 721 10.80 16.25 13.36
CA CYS A 721 9.98 16.20 14.55
C CYS A 721 8.49 16.11 14.16
N TYR A 722 8.06 14.91 13.75
CA TYR A 722 6.70 14.63 13.32
C TYR A 722 5.64 15.13 14.30
N THR A 723 5.82 14.88 15.61
CA THR A 723 4.87 15.31 16.63
C THR A 723 4.77 16.83 16.74
N GLY A 724 5.87 17.57 16.61
CA GLY A 724 5.89 19.02 16.72
C GLY A 724 5.47 19.74 15.43
N GLU A 725 5.78 19.17 14.27
CA GLU A 725 5.59 19.79 12.96
C GLU A 725 4.25 19.43 12.33
N THR A 726 3.85 18.17 12.40
CA THR A 726 2.64 17.65 11.72
C THR A 726 1.45 17.58 12.65
N VAL A 727 1.68 17.22 13.92
CA VAL A 727 0.61 16.99 14.92
C VAL A 727 0.49 18.15 15.90
N TRP A 728 1.26 19.23 15.69
CA TRP A 728 1.21 20.47 16.48
C TRP A 728 1.37 20.25 18.00
N SER A 729 2.20 19.28 18.40
CA SER A 729 2.41 18.94 19.80
C SER A 729 2.98 20.11 20.60
N ALA A 730 2.31 20.44 21.70
CA ALA A 730 2.77 21.43 22.67
C ALA A 730 3.87 20.92 23.61
N ARG A 731 4.42 19.72 23.41
CA ARG A 731 5.55 19.21 24.23
C ARG A 731 6.92 19.70 23.77
N CYS A 732 6.99 20.33 22.59
CA CYS A 732 8.23 20.88 22.07
C CYS A 732 7.96 22.06 21.13
N ASP A 733 8.96 22.90 20.93
CA ASP A 733 8.91 24.09 20.07
C ASP A 733 9.42 23.82 18.64
N CYS A 734 9.54 22.55 18.22
CA CYS A 734 10.19 22.21 16.94
C CYS A 734 9.41 22.70 15.72
N GLY A 735 8.07 22.57 15.73
CA GLY A 735 7.22 23.08 14.65
C GLY A 735 7.31 24.60 14.50
N GLU A 736 7.19 25.33 15.62
CA GLU A 736 7.31 26.79 15.65
C GLU A 736 8.70 27.26 15.17
N GLN A 737 9.77 26.56 15.57
CA GLN A 737 11.12 26.87 15.11
C GLN A 737 11.32 26.62 13.60
N LEU A 738 10.67 25.60 13.03
CA LEU A 738 10.72 25.33 11.59
C LEU A 738 10.02 26.44 10.80
N GLU A 739 8.83 26.83 11.25
CA GLU A 739 8.02 27.89 10.63
C GLU A 739 8.74 29.25 10.68
N GLU A 740 9.28 29.63 11.84
CA GLU A 740 10.01 30.89 11.99
C GLU A 740 11.30 30.90 11.15
N ALA A 741 12.02 29.78 11.06
CA ALA A 741 13.20 29.68 10.20
C ALA A 741 12.83 29.88 8.73
N ALA A 742 11.78 29.22 8.24
CA ALA A 742 11.27 29.39 6.88
C ALA A 742 10.83 30.85 6.62
N ARG A 743 10.16 31.48 7.59
CA ARG A 743 9.76 32.89 7.50
C ARG A 743 10.95 33.83 7.39
N LEU A 744 11.95 33.69 8.26
CA LEU A 744 13.14 34.55 8.26
C LEU A 744 13.94 34.40 6.95
N MET A 745 14.03 33.19 6.40
CA MET A 745 14.69 32.95 5.12
C MET A 745 13.90 33.46 3.91
N ALA A 746 12.58 33.56 4.04
CA ALA A 746 11.68 34.12 3.02
C ALA A 746 11.60 35.66 3.03
N LEU A 747 12.26 36.34 3.97
CA LEU A 747 12.28 37.80 4.07
C LEU A 747 13.60 38.36 3.53
N ASP A 748 13.55 39.03 2.38
CA ASP A 748 14.72 39.64 1.72
C ASP A 748 15.44 40.66 2.64
N SER A 749 14.71 41.34 3.52
CA SER A 749 15.29 42.28 4.49
C SER A 749 16.15 41.60 5.56
N VAL A 750 15.96 40.30 5.80
CA VAL A 750 16.67 39.52 6.82
C VAL A 750 17.70 38.59 6.17
N SER A 751 17.36 38.00 5.03
CA SER A 751 18.19 37.04 4.31
C SER A 751 18.35 37.42 2.83
N PRO A 752 19.04 38.53 2.51
CA PRO A 752 19.20 39.01 1.13
C PRO A 752 19.94 38.01 0.23
N SER A 753 20.77 37.15 0.82
CA SER A 753 21.53 36.09 0.14
C SER A 753 20.77 34.77 0.03
N GLY A 754 19.52 34.73 0.47
CA GLY A 754 18.74 33.50 0.66
C GLY A 754 19.19 32.70 1.88
N GLY A 755 18.78 31.44 1.94
CA GLY A 755 19.06 30.56 3.07
C GLY A 755 18.74 29.11 2.79
N ALA A 756 19.08 28.22 3.73
CA ALA A 756 18.75 26.81 3.61
C ALA A 756 18.39 26.19 4.97
N ILE A 757 17.35 25.39 4.98
CA ILE A 757 17.01 24.49 6.09
C ILE A 757 17.50 23.10 5.71
N ILE A 758 18.50 22.61 6.43
CA ILE A 758 18.95 21.22 6.31
C ILE A 758 18.09 20.39 7.24
N TYR A 759 17.21 19.58 6.65
CA TYR A 759 16.23 18.77 7.33
C TYR A 759 16.71 17.33 7.39
N LEU A 760 17.22 16.94 8.57
CA LEU A 760 17.78 15.61 8.84
C LEU A 760 16.70 14.70 9.43
N ARG A 761 16.61 13.47 8.91
CA ARG A 761 15.65 12.44 9.34
C ARG A 761 16.09 11.72 10.63
N GLN A 762 16.22 12.51 11.69
CA GLN A 762 16.74 12.13 13.01
C GLN A 762 15.70 12.39 14.12
N GLU A 763 14.54 11.74 13.98
CA GLU A 763 13.42 11.85 14.92
C GLU A 763 13.82 11.51 16.37
N GLY A 764 13.22 12.21 17.33
CA GLY A 764 13.40 11.93 18.76
C GLY A 764 14.79 12.25 19.31
N ARG A 765 15.58 13.13 18.68
CA ARG A 765 17.04 13.26 18.93
C ARG A 765 17.84 12.02 18.53
N GLY A 766 17.40 11.33 17.47
CA GLY A 766 18.11 10.20 16.87
C GLY A 766 17.65 8.82 17.37
N ILE A 767 16.77 8.73 18.36
CA ILE A 767 16.24 7.46 18.89
C ILE A 767 15.04 6.91 18.09
N GLY A 768 14.46 7.73 17.19
CA GLY A 768 13.30 7.35 16.39
C GLY A 768 11.95 7.69 17.03
N LEU A 769 10.88 7.58 16.24
CA LEU A 769 9.54 8.01 16.64
C LEU A 769 8.95 7.15 17.77
N SER A 770 9.10 5.82 17.68
CA SER A 770 8.57 4.89 18.69
C SER A 770 9.16 5.16 20.07
N GLU A 771 10.49 5.30 20.17
CA GLU A 771 11.20 5.56 21.41
C GLU A 771 10.90 6.97 21.95
N LYS A 772 10.70 7.95 21.07
CA LYS A 772 10.22 9.28 21.47
C LYS A 772 8.84 9.23 22.13
N LEU A 773 7.91 8.43 21.60
CA LEU A 773 6.57 8.27 22.18
C LEU A 773 6.63 7.55 23.54
N LYS A 774 7.52 6.56 23.70
CA LYS A 774 7.81 5.98 25.03
C LYS A 774 8.37 7.03 25.99
N ALA A 775 9.29 7.88 25.53
CA ALA A 775 9.84 8.96 26.34
C ALA A 775 8.77 9.99 26.73
N TYR A 776 7.78 10.23 25.87
CA TYR A 776 6.60 11.05 26.18
C TYR A 776 5.76 10.43 27.30
N ASN A 777 5.51 9.12 27.26
CA ASN A 777 4.79 8.43 28.34
C ASN A 777 5.55 8.54 29.67
N LEU A 778 6.88 8.40 29.66
CA LEU A 778 7.70 8.59 30.86
C LEU A 778 7.67 10.06 31.36
N GLN A 779 7.54 11.03 30.45
CA GLN A 779 7.36 12.42 30.83
C GLN A 779 6.02 12.68 31.51
N ASP A 780 4.97 12.00 31.07
CA ASP A 780 3.64 12.05 31.72
C ASP A 780 3.66 11.41 33.12
N LEU A 781 4.58 10.46 33.33
CA LEU A 781 4.89 9.91 34.66
C LEU A 781 5.79 10.82 35.51
N GLY A 782 6.06 12.05 35.05
CA GLY A 782 6.76 13.09 35.81
C GLY A 782 8.21 13.33 35.43
N ASN A 783 8.83 12.44 34.64
CA ASN A 783 10.22 12.60 34.20
C ASN A 783 10.36 13.79 33.24
N ASP A 784 11.55 14.35 33.09
CA ASP A 784 11.82 15.27 31.97
C ASP A 784 12.37 14.54 30.74
N THR A 785 12.55 15.27 29.64
CA THR A 785 13.04 14.69 28.37
C THR A 785 14.44 14.06 28.50
N TYR A 786 15.31 14.59 29.36
CA TYR A 786 16.65 14.06 29.55
C TYR A 786 16.60 12.74 30.33
N GLU A 787 15.86 12.72 31.44
CA GLU A 787 15.67 11.55 32.29
C GLU A 787 14.93 10.43 31.57
N ALA A 788 13.87 10.77 30.83
CA ALA A 788 13.09 9.80 30.06
C ALA A 788 13.97 9.05 29.05
N ASN A 789 14.90 9.73 28.38
CA ASN A 789 15.82 9.08 27.44
C ASN A 789 16.79 8.12 28.16
N LEU A 790 17.33 8.54 29.31
CA LEU A 790 18.23 7.70 30.10
C LEU A 790 17.53 6.46 30.68
N LEU A 791 16.27 6.60 31.12
CA LEU A 791 15.44 5.48 31.60
C LEU A 791 15.19 4.44 30.51
N LEU A 792 15.05 4.88 29.26
CA LEU A 792 14.95 4.02 28.08
C LEU A 792 16.30 3.48 27.60
N ARG A 793 17.39 3.72 28.34
CA ARG A 793 18.78 3.32 28.01
C ARG A 793 19.31 3.94 26.70
N HIS A 794 18.77 5.09 26.31
CA HIS A 794 19.28 5.89 25.21
C HIS A 794 20.20 7.01 25.73
N PRO A 795 21.17 7.49 24.93
CA PRO A 795 21.89 8.71 25.27
C PRO A 795 20.93 9.91 25.30
N ALA A 796 21.26 10.93 26.08
CA ALA A 796 20.45 12.14 26.17
C ALA A 796 20.26 12.85 24.82
N ASP A 797 21.26 12.77 23.94
CA ASP A 797 21.20 13.22 22.55
C ASP A 797 22.01 12.25 21.68
N ALA A 798 21.36 11.54 20.75
CA ALA A 798 22.00 10.57 19.85
C ALA A 798 22.34 11.18 18.48
N ARG A 799 22.11 12.48 18.28
CA ARG A 799 22.24 13.11 16.97
C ARG A 799 23.69 13.31 16.56
N SER A 800 23.92 13.18 15.26
CA SER A 800 25.17 13.56 14.61
C SER A 800 24.88 14.59 13.51
N TYR A 801 25.73 15.62 13.43
CA TYR A 801 25.58 16.73 12.50
C TYR A 801 26.55 16.67 11.31
N GLY A 802 27.40 15.64 11.22
CA GLY A 802 28.35 15.50 10.10
C GLY A 802 27.66 15.41 8.73
N LEU A 803 26.47 14.80 8.65
CA LEU A 803 25.66 14.80 7.42
C LEU A 803 25.21 16.22 7.03
N ALA A 804 24.85 17.06 8.00
CA ALA A 804 24.52 18.45 7.72
C ALA A 804 25.73 19.22 7.20
N THR A 805 26.91 19.04 7.81
CA THR A 805 28.15 19.65 7.32
C THR A 805 28.46 19.23 5.89
N ALA A 806 28.33 17.94 5.56
CA ALA A 806 28.55 17.44 4.20
C ALA A 806 27.55 18.03 3.19
N ILE A 807 26.27 18.11 3.53
CA ILE A 807 25.24 18.73 2.68
C ILE A 807 25.54 20.22 2.46
N LEU A 808 25.97 20.95 3.49
CA LEU A 808 26.36 22.36 3.35
C LEU A 808 27.56 22.55 2.42
N MET A 809 28.57 21.66 2.49
CA MET A 809 29.71 21.69 1.57
C MET A 809 29.30 21.46 0.12
N ASP A 810 28.36 20.54 -0.12
CA ASP A 810 27.81 20.25 -1.43
C ASP A 810 26.98 21.43 -1.98
N LEU A 811 26.20 22.11 -1.14
CA LEU A 811 25.48 23.35 -1.47
C LEU A 811 26.40 24.57 -1.71
N GLY A 812 27.72 24.39 -1.62
CA GLY A 812 28.70 25.45 -1.81
C GLY A 812 28.81 26.43 -0.63
N LEU A 813 28.36 26.03 0.56
CA LEU A 813 28.34 26.84 1.78
C LEU A 813 29.50 26.54 2.74
N GLY A 814 30.45 25.70 2.32
CA GLY A 814 31.70 25.46 3.04
C GLY A 814 32.76 26.56 2.83
N GLY A 815 33.80 26.54 3.65
CA GLY A 815 34.94 27.46 3.59
C GLY A 815 34.70 28.85 4.23
N GLU A 816 35.60 29.79 3.95
CA GLU A 816 35.71 31.07 4.68
C GLU A 816 34.55 32.06 4.48
N LYS A 817 33.69 31.83 3.48
CA LYS A 817 32.48 32.64 3.27
C LYS A 817 31.55 32.56 4.49
N GLY A 818 31.53 31.39 5.15
CA GLY A 818 30.79 31.13 6.36
C GLY A 818 29.28 31.23 6.23
N ILE A 819 28.58 30.96 7.33
CA ILE A 819 27.11 30.95 7.42
C ILE A 819 26.63 31.71 8.66
N ARG A 820 25.37 32.15 8.65
CA ARG A 820 24.65 32.60 9.85
C ARG A 820 23.74 31.47 10.33
N LEU A 821 23.98 30.95 11.53
CA LEU A 821 23.31 29.73 12.02
C LEU A 821 22.18 30.04 13.00
N LEU A 822 20.96 29.59 12.69
CA LEU A 822 19.77 29.66 13.55
C LEU A 822 19.78 28.55 14.61
N THR A 823 20.37 28.84 15.78
CA THR A 823 20.47 27.88 16.88
C THR A 823 20.54 28.56 18.24
N ASN A 824 20.06 27.87 19.28
CA ASN A 824 20.33 28.22 20.69
C ASN A 824 21.26 27.22 21.37
N ASN A 825 21.58 26.12 20.68
CA ASN A 825 22.47 25.10 21.21
C ASN A 825 23.92 25.47 20.83
N PRO A 826 24.82 25.73 21.80
CA PRO A 826 26.22 26.06 21.53
C PRO A 826 27.00 24.86 20.97
N ASP A 827 26.76 23.65 21.45
CA ASP A 827 27.40 22.42 20.94
C ASP A 827 27.06 22.18 19.46
N LYS A 828 25.85 22.53 19.04
CA LYS A 828 25.42 22.45 17.64
C LYS A 828 26.25 23.39 16.76
N ILE A 829 26.72 24.53 17.27
CA ILE A 829 27.57 25.46 16.51
C ILE A 829 28.88 24.74 16.14
N LEU A 830 29.57 24.21 17.15
CA LEU A 830 30.83 23.46 16.97
C LEU A 830 30.63 22.20 16.13
N ALA A 831 29.54 21.47 16.33
CA ALA A 831 29.26 20.24 15.59
C ALA A 831 28.99 20.46 14.09
N VAL A 832 28.44 21.62 13.72
CA VAL A 832 28.19 21.98 12.31
C VAL A 832 29.46 22.45 11.62
N GLU A 833 30.39 23.07 12.32
CA GLU A 833 31.68 23.49 11.74
C GLU A 833 32.49 22.30 11.21
N GLY A 834 32.33 21.12 11.85
CA GLY A 834 32.99 19.89 11.46
C GLY A 834 34.40 19.75 12.06
N PRO A 835 35.03 18.56 11.94
CA PRO A 835 36.30 18.27 12.59
C PRO A 835 37.46 19.14 12.08
N ASN A 836 37.43 19.59 10.84
CA ASN A 836 38.47 20.44 10.24
C ASN A 836 37.95 21.87 9.95
N ARG A 837 36.84 22.26 10.56
CA ARG A 837 36.18 23.56 10.34
C ARG A 837 35.80 23.77 8.87
N GLU A 838 35.28 22.71 8.25
CA GLU A 838 34.84 22.68 6.86
C GLU A 838 33.74 23.72 6.55
N VAL A 839 32.94 24.06 7.56
CA VAL A 839 31.96 25.16 7.55
C VAL A 839 32.32 26.15 8.66
N VAL A 840 32.24 27.45 8.39
CA VAL A 840 32.52 28.49 9.40
C VAL A 840 31.21 29.16 9.82
N VAL A 841 30.89 29.15 11.11
CA VAL A 841 29.71 29.87 11.63
C VAL A 841 30.12 31.28 12.03
N LYS A 842 29.77 32.29 11.23
CA LYS A 842 30.13 33.69 11.46
C LYS A 842 29.25 34.37 12.51
N GLU A 843 27.95 34.07 12.46
CA GLU A 843 26.98 34.64 13.39
C GLU A 843 26.03 33.56 13.85
N ARG A 844 25.71 33.59 15.15
CA ARG A 844 24.58 32.87 15.72
C ARG A 844 23.37 33.79 15.69
N VAL A 845 22.26 33.31 15.13
CA VAL A 845 20.96 33.98 15.18
C VAL A 845 20.07 33.24 16.18
N ALA A 846 19.61 33.94 17.23
CA ALA A 846 18.85 33.33 18.31
C ALA A 846 17.42 32.95 17.88
N MET A 847 16.98 31.77 18.29
CA MET A 847 15.63 31.24 18.05
C MET A 847 14.80 31.32 19.33
N VAL A 848 14.35 32.52 19.70
CA VAL A 848 13.55 32.70 20.92
C VAL A 848 12.10 32.26 20.65
N PRO A 849 11.49 31.42 21.51
CA PRO A 849 10.09 31.02 21.40
C PRO A 849 9.16 32.23 21.25
N LEU A 850 8.15 32.11 20.39
CA LEU A 850 7.24 33.21 20.07
C LEU A 850 6.40 33.63 21.28
N ALA A 851 6.03 32.67 22.13
CA ALA A 851 5.35 32.92 23.41
C ALA A 851 6.19 33.79 24.34
N TRP A 852 7.52 33.66 24.32
CA TRP A 852 8.41 34.49 25.12
C TRP A 852 8.54 35.90 24.53
N LYS A 853 8.68 36.01 23.20
CA LYS A 853 8.76 37.32 22.50
C LYS A 853 7.48 38.15 22.63
N THR A 854 6.31 37.50 22.66
CA THR A 854 5.01 38.19 22.60
C THR A 854 4.30 38.27 23.94
N ASN A 855 4.98 37.92 25.04
CA ASN A 855 4.37 37.81 26.37
C ASN A 855 3.13 36.90 26.41
N GLY A 856 3.21 35.75 25.73
CA GLY A 856 2.17 34.72 25.70
C GLY A 856 0.98 35.04 24.79
N LYS A 857 1.01 36.15 24.03
CA LYS A 857 -0.07 36.52 23.10
C LYS A 857 -0.13 35.61 21.87
N MET A 858 1.00 35.05 21.46
CA MET A 858 1.10 34.17 20.29
C MET A 858 2.18 33.11 20.50
N GLY A 859 2.12 32.01 19.74
CA GLY A 859 3.01 30.87 19.88
C GLY A 859 2.46 29.81 20.83
N ILE A 860 3.22 28.73 21.02
CA ILE A 860 2.81 27.63 21.90
C ILE A 860 3.00 28.06 23.36
N ASN A 861 1.91 28.07 24.13
CA ASN A 861 1.93 28.36 25.57
C ASN A 861 1.30 27.18 26.33
N SER A 862 2.13 26.33 26.92
CA SER A 862 1.71 25.19 27.73
C SER A 862 2.74 24.86 28.80
N GLU A 863 2.33 24.12 29.83
CA GLU A 863 3.24 23.69 30.90
C GLU A 863 4.32 22.74 30.36
N GLU A 864 3.96 21.87 29.40
CA GLU A 864 4.87 20.89 28.81
C GLU A 864 5.98 21.54 27.99
N VAL A 865 5.68 22.57 27.18
CA VAL A 865 6.72 23.28 26.42
C VAL A 865 7.65 24.06 27.35
N GLU A 866 7.13 24.66 28.42
CA GLU A 866 7.95 25.38 29.41
C GLU A 866 8.88 24.42 30.17
N LYS A 867 8.39 23.26 30.61
CA LYS A 867 9.22 22.20 31.22
C LYS A 867 10.30 21.68 30.25
N TYR A 868 9.96 21.58 28.96
CA TYR A 868 10.91 21.18 27.93
C TYR A 868 11.98 22.26 27.68
N LEU A 869 11.61 23.54 27.67
CA LEU A 869 12.51 24.67 27.50
C LEU A 869 13.42 24.86 28.72
N SER A 870 12.92 24.69 29.94
CA SER A 870 13.75 24.71 31.16
C SER A 870 14.80 23.60 31.13
N THR A 871 14.40 22.37 30.75
CA THR A 871 15.33 21.24 30.56
C THR A 871 16.43 21.58 29.54
N LYS A 872 16.09 22.29 28.44
CA LYS A 872 17.08 22.74 27.45
C LYS A 872 18.10 23.73 28.02
N ILE A 873 17.66 24.63 28.90
CA ILE A 873 18.53 25.64 29.53
C ILE A 873 19.40 24.98 30.60
N GLU A 874 18.77 24.27 31.54
CA GLU A 874 19.44 23.73 32.73
C GLU A 874 20.32 22.53 32.42
N LYS A 875 19.81 21.54 31.66
CA LYS A 875 20.50 20.28 31.41
C LYS A 875 21.30 20.27 30.11
N PHE A 876 20.79 20.92 29.05
CA PHE A 876 21.46 20.99 27.75
C PHE A 876 22.23 22.32 27.50
N LYS A 877 22.26 23.24 28.47
CA LYS A 877 23.02 24.50 28.42
C LYS A 877 22.72 25.36 27.18
N HIS A 878 21.47 25.35 26.72
CA HIS A 878 21.05 26.21 25.62
C HIS A 878 21.16 27.69 26.01
N LEU A 879 21.62 28.52 25.07
CA LEU A 879 21.78 29.97 25.19
C LEU A 879 20.44 30.71 25.03
N LEU A 880 19.48 30.36 25.88
CA LEU A 880 18.18 31.01 26.01
C LEU A 880 18.14 31.67 27.39
N ASP A 881 17.88 32.97 27.43
CA ASP A 881 17.59 33.64 28.69
C ASP A 881 16.12 33.36 29.04
N ALA A 882 15.90 32.62 30.12
CA ALA A 882 14.58 32.50 30.73
C ALA A 882 14.12 33.89 31.19
N ARG A 883 12.80 34.11 31.18
CA ARG A 883 12.20 35.35 31.70
C ARG A 883 12.67 35.69 33.11
#